data_AF-A0A937FHP8-F1
#
_entry.id   AF-A0A937FHP8-F1
#
_cell.length_a   1.000
_cell.length_b   1.000
_cell.length_c   1.000
_cell.angle_alpha   90.00
_cell.angle_beta   90.00
_cell.angle_gamma   90.00
#
_symmetry.space_group_name_H-M   'P 1'
#
loop_
_entity.id
_entity.type
_entity.pdbx_description
1 polymer ?
#
loop_
_entity_poly.entity_id
_entity_poly.type
_entity_poly.pdbx_seq_one_letter_code
_entity_poly.pdbx_strand_id
1 'polypeptide(L)'
;MNLDEKIRYIKNAKDQDKLIIFVGAGISKNSNLPDWEQLIRVFVNKLNYPINGEEKLSSDEYLKIPQYYYNIFGNEEYKKVIKGELDAEGQPNDIHELIFKLNPKHIITTNYDRLLEDTIIEQRMLFDVISKDKDLLDSKKSNYIIKMHGDIKELDNIVLKENDYLNYSQNHILIETYIKSLLVSNTFLFIGYSLNDYNLKQIISWVDYLAKGYNDINNRPKSFVVQEVSEEYSVFIEDYYKKNNIFIINPQEVDKEHLGNVESNLSNEFGKRLYGTLMYIKDYPKSIIDKFYYSGTNLEKLRKISIHDLFRIYRFKYGELIGGNTFNFSHIDAKEYLVIKDIINEKGEKEKLVKELLIKAGIRYIIIRINDKREEYDLLDNYNRVDDEFTELNKLEIKCNYVEIDKRINSINNKNTKAFYLFKLQYFEKARECLEELKESILNNDIYDLLLYKFNLGLINQLMFNNDKDNYDDFRYIYENIAKKTMYELNYLNDIFNNNKDQILQLSKLKDDHIKKYLKLDNSVQFGDVRYDLYKMMTIVYDYYFYIRENGVYLDYFNNMEKFFEPYIEAIISTYSPKTKRTRTNTVFPDFNQYDSYILNIYDWDIIIKHSSYKKIKELLRKYEVKEILYKNDFDIVEILENLCRYIKLRPNRFNIEYLKKLVLLLTAIKLDEDYVNRAVKILEDVLINMDGNLHVYIFTEINEDFNCFINRNNEIISNNSFELVINELFTEEVYIQLEGDNKTRTIFSFLNSIKPFSYNLYKDKIDKMIEENNFKYISGVSKLVSKEQKKIISNNILNNIDNTNINTVIRFIFDNVIEYNEVIESKILDNLRIHDSNRKKSPGIRSFPEPLESILDHVIVLFLLCKGVSILKFEKYIEYNDVLEFIINPSKFDYEKIALDNYNWMNIMRNEEYLEKIIDKAKCTISKKLKYNIDNGFADEEQTRLYYKYFE
;
A
#
# COMPACT_ATOMS: atom_id res chain seq x y z
N MET A 1 5.02 21.21 -21.46
CA MET A 1 5.97 21.49 -20.37
C MET A 1 5.14 21.86 -19.17
N ASN A 2 5.37 21.23 -18.03
CA ASN A 2 4.71 21.65 -16.79
C ASN A 2 5.35 22.96 -16.25
N LEU A 3 4.71 23.60 -15.26
CA LEU A 3 5.17 24.86 -14.68
C LEU A 3 6.64 24.78 -14.23
N ASP A 4 7.01 23.70 -13.54
CA ASP A 4 8.36 23.46 -13.05
C ASP A 4 9.42 23.42 -14.15
N GLU A 5 9.12 22.80 -15.29
CA GLU A 5 10.01 22.81 -16.45
C GLU A 5 10.16 24.22 -17.01
N LYS A 6 9.06 24.97 -17.16
CA LYS A 6 9.09 26.36 -17.69
C LYS A 6 10.00 27.24 -16.82
N ILE A 7 9.83 27.19 -15.49
CA ILE A 7 10.60 28.00 -14.55
C ILE A 7 12.08 27.61 -14.54
N ARG A 8 12.40 26.31 -14.59
CA ARG A 8 13.79 25.84 -14.72
C ARG A 8 14.48 26.36 -15.98
N TYR A 9 13.77 26.42 -17.10
CA TYR A 9 14.32 27.01 -18.33
C TYR A 9 14.66 28.49 -18.16
N ILE A 10 13.77 29.27 -17.53
CA ILE A 10 13.99 30.69 -17.25
C ILE A 10 15.20 30.88 -16.31
N LYS A 11 15.29 30.06 -15.25
CA LYS A 11 16.43 30.08 -14.31
C LYS A 11 17.75 29.73 -14.97
N ASN A 12 17.78 28.70 -15.82
CA ASN A 12 18.99 28.33 -16.56
C ASN A 12 19.43 29.45 -17.50
N ALA A 13 18.48 30.12 -18.16
CA ALA A 13 18.79 31.28 -18.99
C ALA A 13 19.34 32.45 -18.16
N LYS A 14 18.77 32.71 -16.98
CA LYS A 14 19.30 33.71 -16.03
C LYS A 14 20.74 33.38 -15.66
N ASP A 15 21.01 32.14 -15.22
CA ASP A 15 22.31 31.71 -14.74
C ASP A 15 23.39 31.68 -15.85
N GLN A 16 22.97 31.73 -17.13
CA GLN A 16 23.84 31.82 -18.31
C GLN A 16 23.96 33.24 -18.89
N ASP A 17 23.43 34.27 -18.20
CA ASP A 17 23.32 35.64 -18.72
C ASP A 17 22.56 35.75 -20.06
N LYS A 18 21.59 34.84 -20.26
CA LYS A 18 20.77 34.72 -21.47
C LYS A 18 19.28 35.03 -21.25
N LEU A 19 18.87 35.49 -20.07
CA LEU A 19 17.50 35.90 -19.82
C LEU A 19 17.25 37.34 -20.27
N ILE A 20 16.22 37.54 -21.09
CA ILE A 20 15.72 38.85 -21.50
C ILE A 20 14.30 38.99 -20.95
N ILE A 21 14.01 40.10 -20.27
CA ILE A 21 12.64 40.39 -19.81
C ILE A 21 12.03 41.44 -20.72
N PHE A 22 10.85 41.15 -21.26
CA PHE A 22 10.08 42.07 -22.08
C PHE A 22 8.89 42.59 -21.26
N VAL A 23 8.82 43.90 -21.07
CA VAL A 23 7.86 44.58 -20.22
C VAL A 23 6.84 45.31 -21.08
N GLY A 24 5.55 45.11 -20.79
CA GLY A 24 4.45 45.81 -21.44
C GLY A 24 3.73 46.83 -20.57
N ALA A 25 2.79 47.56 -21.17
CA ALA A 25 2.05 48.63 -20.50
C ALA A 25 1.18 48.12 -19.33
N GLY A 26 0.87 46.81 -19.30
CA GLY A 26 0.15 46.20 -18.20
C GLY A 26 0.88 46.27 -16.85
N ILE A 27 2.20 46.48 -16.85
CA ILE A 27 2.96 46.70 -15.62
C ILE A 27 2.75 48.13 -15.09
N SER A 28 2.89 49.12 -15.96
CA SER A 28 2.70 50.56 -15.67
C SER A 28 1.25 50.88 -15.27
N LYS A 29 0.27 50.07 -15.70
CA LYS A 29 -1.13 50.19 -15.25
C LYS A 29 -1.30 50.07 -13.74
N ASN A 30 -0.44 49.30 -13.06
CA ASN A 30 -0.45 49.21 -11.60
C ASN A 30 0.18 50.43 -10.92
N SER A 31 0.70 51.37 -11.69
CA SER A 31 1.23 52.68 -11.27
C SER A 31 0.34 53.84 -11.74
N ASN A 32 -0.94 53.57 -12.03
CA ASN A 32 -1.94 54.55 -12.51
C ASN A 32 -1.64 55.20 -13.87
N LEU A 33 -0.77 54.60 -14.69
CA LEU A 33 -0.56 55.02 -16.08
C LEU A 33 -1.54 54.29 -17.03
N PRO A 34 -1.95 54.91 -18.15
CA PRO A 34 -2.87 54.29 -19.08
C PRO A 34 -2.22 53.11 -19.82
N ASP A 35 -2.99 52.06 -20.07
CA ASP A 35 -2.61 51.06 -21.08
C ASP A 35 -2.82 51.59 -22.51
N TRP A 36 -2.42 50.80 -23.52
CA TRP A 36 -2.49 51.24 -24.91
C TRP A 36 -3.91 51.63 -25.33
N GLU A 37 -4.93 50.85 -24.96
CA GLU A 37 -6.32 51.13 -25.30
C GLU A 37 -6.81 52.42 -24.64
N GLN A 38 -6.49 52.62 -23.35
CA GLN A 38 -6.84 53.83 -22.63
C GLN A 38 -6.22 55.07 -23.27
N LEU A 39 -4.96 54.99 -23.71
CA LEU A 39 -4.29 56.09 -24.43
C LEU A 39 -4.98 56.37 -25.78
N ILE A 40 -5.33 55.34 -26.56
CA ILE A 40 -6.04 55.55 -27.84
C ILE A 40 -7.42 56.17 -27.62
N ARG A 41 -8.12 55.80 -26.54
CA ARG A 41 -9.44 56.37 -26.21
C ARG A 41 -9.38 57.87 -25.90
N VAL A 42 -8.25 58.39 -25.44
CA VAL A 42 -8.06 59.85 -25.31
C VAL A 42 -8.12 60.52 -26.69
N PHE A 43 -7.49 59.93 -27.71
CA PHE A 43 -7.58 60.43 -29.08
C PHE A 43 -8.98 60.26 -29.67
N VAL A 44 -9.68 59.14 -29.41
CA VAL A 44 -11.08 58.93 -29.80
C VAL A 44 -11.95 60.08 -29.30
N ASN A 45 -11.84 60.40 -28.01
CA ASN A 45 -12.63 61.45 -27.38
C ASN A 45 -12.29 62.84 -27.95
N LYS A 46 -11.00 63.14 -28.13
CA LYS A 46 -10.57 64.42 -28.71
C LYS A 46 -10.94 64.57 -30.20
N LEU A 47 -11.10 63.47 -30.93
CA LEU A 47 -11.54 63.45 -32.33
C LEU A 47 -13.06 63.49 -32.49
N ASN A 48 -13.82 63.17 -31.44
CA ASN A 48 -15.23 62.76 -31.55
C ASN A 48 -15.39 61.63 -32.59
N TYR A 49 -14.48 60.64 -32.57
CA TYR A 49 -14.49 59.53 -33.52
C TYR A 49 -15.77 58.67 -33.31
N PRO A 50 -16.47 58.26 -34.39
CA PRO A 50 -17.79 57.64 -34.30
C PRO A 50 -17.71 56.16 -33.87
N ILE A 51 -17.46 55.93 -32.58
CA ILE A 51 -17.45 54.61 -31.95
C ILE A 51 -18.26 54.67 -30.66
N ASN A 52 -19.03 53.62 -30.37
CA ASN A 52 -19.73 53.54 -29.08
C ASN A 52 -18.71 53.35 -27.96
N GLY A 53 -18.92 54.01 -26.82
CA GLY A 53 -17.93 54.03 -25.72
C GLY A 53 -17.51 52.65 -25.20
N GLU A 54 -18.36 51.63 -25.35
CA GLU A 54 -18.12 50.25 -24.91
C GLU A 54 -17.60 49.30 -26.01
N GLU A 55 -17.56 49.74 -27.28
CA GLU A 55 -17.06 48.90 -28.37
C GLU A 55 -15.53 48.75 -28.31
N LYS A 56 -15.04 47.53 -28.56
CA LYS A 56 -13.60 47.25 -28.66
C LYS A 56 -13.04 47.80 -29.96
N LEU A 57 -11.94 48.54 -29.86
CA LEU A 57 -11.19 49.00 -31.02
C LEU A 57 -10.62 47.81 -31.81
N SER A 58 -10.75 47.86 -33.13
CA SER A 58 -10.07 46.92 -34.03
C SER A 58 -8.56 47.18 -34.06
N SER A 59 -7.75 46.19 -34.43
CA SER A 59 -6.28 46.32 -34.46
C SER A 59 -5.79 47.47 -35.36
N ASP A 60 -6.50 47.77 -36.45
CA ASP A 60 -6.20 48.90 -37.33
C ASP A 60 -6.49 50.26 -36.67
N GLU A 61 -7.56 50.35 -35.89
CA GLU A 61 -7.98 51.60 -35.24
C GLU A 61 -6.98 52.08 -34.20
N TYR A 62 -6.30 51.15 -33.50
CA TYR A 62 -5.19 51.48 -32.60
C TYR A 62 -4.09 52.31 -33.27
N LEU A 63 -3.89 52.15 -34.57
CA LEU A 63 -2.85 52.84 -35.35
C LEU A 63 -3.41 54.05 -36.12
N LYS A 64 -4.59 53.91 -36.71
CA LYS A 64 -5.22 54.94 -37.55
C LYS A 64 -5.77 56.11 -36.75
N ILE A 65 -6.31 55.89 -35.54
CA ILE A 65 -6.88 56.98 -34.73
C ILE A 65 -5.80 58.02 -34.33
N PRO A 66 -4.62 57.63 -33.80
CA PRO A 66 -3.51 58.57 -33.60
C PRO A 66 -3.06 59.25 -34.89
N GLN A 67 -3.07 58.53 -36.02
CA GLN A 67 -2.72 59.09 -37.33
C GLN A 67 -3.72 60.16 -37.79
N TYR A 68 -5.02 59.93 -37.61
CA TYR A 68 -6.06 60.92 -37.91
C TYR A 68 -5.90 62.17 -37.04
N TYR A 69 -5.64 62.01 -35.75
CA TYR A 69 -5.38 63.13 -34.85
C TYR A 69 -4.17 63.95 -35.31
N TYR A 70 -3.06 63.27 -35.62
CA TYR A 70 -1.86 63.90 -36.14
C TYR A 70 -2.13 64.68 -37.45
N ASN A 71 -2.90 64.11 -38.37
CA ASN A 71 -3.22 64.74 -39.66
C ASN A 71 -4.11 65.99 -39.51
N ILE A 72 -5.04 65.99 -38.55
CA ILE A 72 -6.01 67.08 -38.36
C ILE A 72 -5.41 68.22 -37.53
N PHE A 73 -4.72 67.90 -36.43
CA PHE A 73 -4.27 68.88 -35.43
C PHE A 73 -2.76 69.17 -35.47
N GLY A 74 -2.00 68.37 -36.22
CA GLY A 74 -0.55 68.54 -36.38
C GLY A 74 0.28 67.95 -35.23
N ASN A 75 1.61 68.00 -35.40
CA ASN A 75 2.58 67.35 -34.50
C ASN A 75 2.57 67.90 -33.07
N GLU A 76 2.44 69.21 -32.91
CA GLU A 76 2.52 69.85 -31.59
C GLU A 76 1.36 69.44 -30.67
N GLU A 77 0.12 69.46 -31.17
CA GLU A 77 -1.05 69.02 -30.38
C GLU A 77 -0.99 67.51 -30.12
N TYR A 78 -0.58 66.72 -31.10
CA TYR A 78 -0.35 65.29 -30.94
C TYR A 78 0.61 64.98 -29.78
N LYS A 79 1.78 65.64 -29.76
CA LYS A 79 2.77 65.51 -28.69
C LYS A 79 2.24 65.97 -27.33
N LYS A 80 1.46 67.05 -27.28
CA LYS A 80 0.84 67.54 -26.04
C LYS A 80 -0.11 66.53 -25.44
N VAL A 81 -0.90 65.81 -26.25
CA VAL A 81 -1.79 64.74 -25.76
C VAL A 81 -0.98 63.63 -25.11
N ILE A 82 0.02 63.10 -25.82
CA ILE A 82 0.85 61.99 -25.33
C ILE A 82 1.54 62.39 -24.02
N LYS A 83 2.16 63.58 -24.00
CA LYS A 83 2.82 64.08 -22.80
C LYS A 83 1.83 64.29 -21.65
N GLY A 84 0.66 64.86 -21.91
CA GLY A 84 -0.34 65.12 -20.87
C GLY A 84 -0.84 63.84 -20.18
N GLU A 85 -0.96 62.74 -20.92
CA GLU A 85 -1.46 61.46 -20.39
C GLU A 85 -0.35 60.59 -19.76
N LEU A 86 0.90 60.69 -20.25
CA LEU A 86 2.00 59.81 -19.84
C LEU A 86 3.02 60.46 -18.89
N ASP A 87 3.03 61.80 -18.77
CA ASP A 87 3.89 62.56 -17.83
C ASP A 87 3.21 62.76 -16.46
N ALA A 88 2.13 61.99 -16.18
CA ALA A 88 1.51 61.93 -14.87
C ALA A 88 2.47 61.30 -13.85
N GLU A 89 2.41 61.72 -12.58
CA GLU A 89 3.29 61.31 -11.46
C GLU A 89 3.13 59.83 -11.05
N GLY A 90 3.25 58.89 -11.99
CA GLY A 90 3.32 57.46 -11.70
C GLY A 90 4.61 57.13 -10.96
N GLN A 91 4.50 56.41 -9.84
CA GLN A 91 5.65 55.90 -9.09
C GLN A 91 5.91 54.44 -9.45
N PRO A 92 7.17 53.97 -9.45
CA PRO A 92 7.47 52.55 -9.58
C PRO A 92 6.68 51.73 -8.56
N ASN A 93 6.25 50.53 -8.97
CA ASN A 93 5.54 49.59 -8.11
C ASN A 93 6.39 48.33 -7.86
N ASP A 94 5.95 47.47 -6.94
CA ASP A 94 6.69 46.27 -6.51
C ASP A 94 7.13 45.35 -7.68
N ILE A 95 6.37 45.31 -8.79
CA ILE A 95 6.72 44.51 -9.97
C ILE A 95 7.94 45.10 -10.69
N HIS A 96 8.07 46.43 -10.76
CA HIS A 96 9.24 47.08 -11.35
C HIS A 96 10.51 46.66 -10.61
N GLU A 97 10.50 46.72 -9.28
CA GLU A 97 11.62 46.24 -8.49
C GLU A 97 11.92 44.76 -8.72
N LEU A 98 10.88 43.94 -8.79
CA LEU A 98 11.01 42.49 -8.92
C LEU A 98 11.61 42.08 -10.26
N ILE A 99 11.26 42.78 -11.35
CA ILE A 99 11.85 42.58 -12.67
C ILE A 99 13.39 42.64 -12.60
N PHE A 100 13.93 43.61 -11.86
CA PHE A 100 15.36 43.74 -11.65
C PHE A 100 15.92 42.64 -10.74
N LYS A 101 15.19 42.25 -9.68
CA LYS A 101 15.58 41.13 -8.78
C LYS A 101 15.62 39.77 -9.51
N LEU A 102 14.95 39.63 -10.66
CA LEU A 102 15.09 38.46 -11.54
C LEU A 102 16.43 38.40 -12.29
N ASN A 103 17.25 39.46 -12.23
CA ASN A 103 18.57 39.62 -12.85
C ASN A 103 18.60 39.33 -14.37
N PRO A 104 17.80 40.05 -15.18
CA PRO A 104 17.85 39.92 -16.63
C PRO A 104 19.13 40.52 -17.22
N LYS A 105 19.57 39.99 -18.37
CA LYS A 105 20.68 40.55 -19.14
C LYS A 105 20.31 41.89 -19.77
N HIS A 106 19.16 41.94 -20.43
CA HIS A 106 18.54 43.17 -20.93
C HIS A 106 17.05 43.18 -20.59
N ILE A 107 16.51 44.38 -20.47
CA ILE A 107 15.07 44.62 -20.41
C ILE A 107 14.68 45.29 -21.73
N ILE A 108 13.60 44.83 -22.34
CA ILE A 108 13.02 45.45 -23.53
C ILE A 108 11.61 45.90 -23.16
N THR A 109 11.20 47.07 -23.62
CA THR A 109 9.85 47.59 -23.34
C THR A 109 9.30 48.35 -24.54
N THR A 110 7.98 48.30 -24.69
CA THR A 110 7.23 49.19 -25.60
C THR A 110 6.67 50.40 -24.86
N ASN A 111 6.93 50.52 -23.56
CA ASN A 111 6.40 51.59 -22.74
C ASN A 111 7.25 52.86 -22.92
N TYR A 112 6.57 54.01 -22.96
CA TYR A 112 7.21 55.32 -23.10
C TYR A 112 7.60 55.94 -21.75
N ASP A 113 6.94 55.50 -20.67
CA ASP A 113 7.14 55.98 -19.31
C ASP A 113 8.55 55.70 -18.77
N ARG A 114 8.86 56.25 -17.59
CA ARG A 114 10.20 56.21 -16.99
C ARG A 114 10.31 55.31 -15.76
N LEU A 115 9.30 54.48 -15.50
CA LEU A 115 9.21 53.75 -14.23
C LEU A 115 10.37 52.76 -14.05
N LEU A 116 10.84 52.13 -15.13
CA LEU A 116 12.01 51.25 -15.10
C LEU A 116 13.30 52.03 -14.84
N GLU A 117 13.44 53.21 -15.44
CA GLU A 117 14.58 54.11 -15.30
C GLU A 117 14.66 54.68 -13.87
N ASP A 118 13.52 55.08 -13.31
CA ASP A 118 13.46 55.62 -11.97
C ASP A 118 13.77 54.51 -10.94
N THR A 119 13.30 53.26 -11.19
CA THR A 119 13.67 52.08 -10.38
C THR A 119 15.19 51.82 -10.39
N ILE A 120 15.88 51.91 -11.54
CA ILE A 120 17.34 51.70 -11.56
C ILE A 120 18.11 52.83 -10.87
N ILE A 121 17.59 54.06 -10.88
CA ILE A 121 18.20 55.20 -10.18
C ILE A 121 18.08 54.97 -8.66
N GLU A 122 16.89 54.62 -8.19
CA GLU A 122 16.62 54.32 -6.78
C GLU A 122 17.46 53.13 -6.27
N GLN A 123 17.55 52.06 -7.05
CA GLN A 123 18.30 50.84 -6.71
C GLN A 123 19.79 50.88 -7.11
N ARG A 124 20.27 51.99 -7.68
CA ARG A 124 21.65 52.20 -8.14
C ARG A 124 22.17 51.10 -9.09
N MET A 125 21.33 50.68 -10.03
CA MET A 125 21.65 49.60 -10.97
C MET A 125 22.39 50.10 -12.22
N LEU A 126 23.22 49.23 -12.79
CA LEU A 126 24.07 49.54 -13.94
C LEU A 126 23.42 49.16 -15.28
N PHE A 127 22.33 49.83 -15.64
CA PHE A 127 21.72 49.73 -16.97
C PHE A 127 21.91 51.03 -17.77
N ASP A 128 22.09 50.92 -19.08
CA ASP A 128 21.98 52.06 -20.01
C ASP A 128 20.61 52.02 -20.70
N VAL A 129 20.01 53.19 -20.89
CA VAL A 129 18.70 53.34 -21.57
C VAL A 129 18.97 53.57 -23.05
N ILE A 130 18.36 52.74 -23.89
CA ILE A 130 18.50 52.76 -25.34
C ILE A 130 17.11 53.07 -25.93
N SER A 131 16.87 54.30 -26.36
CA SER A 131 15.59 54.67 -26.98
C SER A 131 15.71 54.92 -28.48
N LYS A 132 16.92 55.26 -28.98
CA LYS A 132 17.23 55.42 -30.41
C LYS A 132 18.49 54.65 -30.81
N ASP A 133 18.63 54.39 -32.11
CA ASP A 133 19.75 53.63 -32.68
C ASP A 133 21.13 54.16 -32.26
N LYS A 134 21.28 55.49 -32.12
CA LYS A 134 22.53 56.11 -31.69
C LYS A 134 22.93 55.71 -30.26
N ASP A 135 21.98 55.54 -29.35
CA ASP A 135 22.26 55.20 -27.96
C ASP A 135 22.91 53.81 -27.84
N LEU A 136 22.53 52.89 -28.73
CA LEU A 136 23.12 51.55 -28.78
C LEU A 136 24.62 51.59 -29.15
N LEU A 137 25.03 52.58 -29.95
CA LEU A 137 26.42 52.79 -30.33
C LEU A 137 27.23 53.52 -29.23
N ASP A 138 26.58 54.44 -28.52
CA ASP A 138 27.21 55.28 -27.49
C ASP A 138 27.26 54.60 -26.10
N SER A 139 26.53 53.48 -25.93
CA SER A 139 26.42 52.78 -24.65
C SER A 139 27.76 52.22 -24.16
N LYS A 140 27.98 52.31 -22.84
CA LYS A 140 29.22 51.88 -22.17
C LYS A 140 29.01 50.71 -21.22
N LYS A 141 27.76 50.40 -20.87
CA LYS A 141 27.42 49.29 -19.97
C LYS A 141 27.09 48.03 -20.75
N SER A 142 26.97 46.91 -20.03
CA SER A 142 26.67 45.60 -20.62
C SER A 142 25.19 45.19 -20.53
N ASN A 143 24.36 46.00 -19.89
CA ASN A 143 22.96 45.73 -19.59
C ASN A 143 22.13 46.93 -20.04
N TYR A 144 21.03 46.68 -20.73
CA TYR A 144 20.27 47.71 -21.46
C TYR A 144 18.80 47.67 -21.07
N ILE A 145 18.19 48.84 -20.96
CA ILE A 145 16.73 49.03 -21.04
C ILE A 145 16.46 49.56 -22.45
N ILE A 146 15.98 48.69 -23.33
CA ILE A 146 15.71 49.01 -24.73
C ILE A 146 14.25 49.42 -24.85
N LYS A 147 14.01 50.70 -25.12
CA LYS A 147 12.68 51.26 -25.33
C LYS A 147 12.37 51.24 -26.82
N MET A 148 11.77 50.14 -27.24
CA MET A 148 11.57 49.80 -28.66
C MET A 148 10.72 50.85 -29.38
N HIS A 149 9.76 51.47 -28.69
CA HIS A 149 8.85 52.45 -29.26
C HIS A 149 9.18 53.90 -28.88
N GLY A 150 10.42 54.16 -28.44
CA GLY A 150 10.87 55.49 -28.05
C GLY A 150 10.59 55.85 -26.60
N ASP A 151 10.75 57.13 -26.27
CA ASP A 151 10.76 57.65 -24.89
C ASP A 151 9.95 58.93 -24.78
N ILE A 152 9.25 59.12 -23.66
CA ILE A 152 8.46 60.34 -23.39
C ILE A 152 9.31 61.63 -23.39
N LYS A 153 10.62 61.55 -23.09
CA LYS A 153 11.56 62.68 -23.15
C LYS A 153 11.86 63.11 -24.58
N GLU A 154 11.74 62.20 -25.54
CA GLU A 154 12.08 62.41 -26.94
C GLU A 154 10.91 61.96 -27.82
N LEU A 155 9.81 62.72 -27.75
CA LEU A 155 8.56 62.43 -28.46
C LEU A 155 8.69 62.34 -30.00
N ASP A 156 9.77 62.87 -30.58
CA ASP A 156 10.06 62.75 -32.01
C ASP A 156 10.38 61.31 -32.46
N ASN A 157 10.73 60.44 -31.50
CA ASN A 157 11.12 59.05 -31.76
C ASN A 157 10.07 58.05 -31.24
N ILE A 158 8.85 58.52 -30.93
CA ILE A 158 7.76 57.66 -30.48
C ILE A 158 7.14 56.89 -31.64
N VAL A 159 6.80 55.62 -31.40
CA VAL A 159 6.11 54.75 -32.34
C VAL A 159 4.68 54.50 -31.87
N LEU A 160 3.72 55.28 -32.37
CA LEU A 160 2.32 55.17 -31.93
C LEU A 160 1.29 55.31 -33.07
N LYS A 161 1.52 56.18 -34.05
CA LYS A 161 0.61 56.33 -35.22
C LYS A 161 1.00 55.38 -36.34
N GLU A 162 0.06 55.08 -37.24
CA GLU A 162 0.23 54.15 -38.36
C GLU A 162 1.55 54.36 -39.15
N ASN A 163 1.89 55.60 -39.48
CA ASN A 163 3.11 55.89 -40.24
C ASN A 163 4.41 55.54 -39.49
N ASP A 164 4.41 55.53 -38.16
CA ASP A 164 5.59 55.15 -37.38
C ASP A 164 5.85 53.64 -37.48
N TYR A 165 4.79 52.84 -37.43
CA TYR A 165 4.87 51.38 -37.60
C TYR A 165 5.30 51.00 -39.02
N LEU A 166 4.76 51.69 -40.04
CA LEU A 166 5.13 51.44 -41.45
C LEU A 166 6.61 51.76 -41.74
N ASN A 167 7.17 52.75 -41.05
CA ASN A 167 8.56 53.17 -41.22
C ASN A 167 9.49 52.64 -40.11
N TYR A 168 9.01 51.73 -39.26
CA TYR A 168 9.74 51.28 -38.07
C TYR A 168 11.11 50.69 -38.44
N SER A 169 11.14 49.81 -39.43
CA SER A 169 12.37 49.16 -39.90
C SER A 169 13.37 50.10 -40.56
N GLN A 170 12.94 51.27 -41.02
CA GLN A 170 13.82 52.31 -41.59
C GLN A 170 14.34 53.24 -40.50
N ASN A 171 13.55 53.50 -39.45
CA ASN A 171 13.88 54.46 -38.39
C ASN A 171 14.63 53.82 -37.21
N HIS A 172 14.45 52.52 -36.96
CA HIS A 172 15.01 51.77 -35.83
C HIS A 172 15.82 50.55 -36.27
N ILE A 173 16.63 50.69 -37.33
CA ILE A 173 17.37 49.59 -37.97
C ILE A 173 18.24 48.84 -36.96
N LEU A 174 19.00 49.56 -36.13
CA LEU A 174 19.94 48.95 -35.19
C LEU A 174 19.22 48.29 -34.02
N ILE A 175 18.22 48.96 -33.44
CA ILE A 175 17.39 48.39 -32.36
C ILE A 175 16.67 47.13 -32.85
N GLU A 176 16.01 47.19 -34.02
CA GLU A 176 15.31 46.03 -34.58
C GLU A 176 16.26 44.86 -34.84
N THR A 177 17.42 45.13 -35.43
CA THR A 177 18.44 44.10 -35.70
C THR A 177 18.97 43.47 -34.41
N TYR A 178 19.17 44.27 -33.37
CA TYR A 178 19.64 43.77 -32.08
C TYR A 178 18.58 42.90 -31.39
N ILE A 179 17.31 43.33 -31.38
CA ILE A 179 16.20 42.53 -30.83
C ILE A 179 16.04 41.21 -31.60
N LYS A 180 16.13 41.23 -32.94
CA LYS A 180 16.16 40.04 -33.79
C LYS A 180 17.26 39.07 -33.36
N SER A 181 18.48 39.58 -33.14
CA SER A 181 19.61 38.77 -32.66
C SER A 181 19.31 38.15 -31.29
N LEU A 182 18.78 38.92 -30.34
CA LEU A 182 18.45 38.43 -29.00
C LEU A 182 17.40 37.32 -29.06
N LEU A 183 16.34 37.46 -29.86
CA LEU A 183 15.29 36.43 -29.99
C LEU A 183 15.79 35.11 -30.60
N VAL A 184 16.94 35.11 -31.28
CA VAL A 184 17.59 33.89 -31.77
C VAL A 184 18.44 33.24 -30.68
N SER A 185 19.15 34.02 -29.86
CA SER A 185 20.17 33.52 -28.93
C SER A 185 19.77 33.44 -27.44
N ASN A 186 18.65 34.04 -27.06
CA ASN A 186 18.27 34.26 -25.66
C ASN A 186 16.84 33.79 -25.36
N THR A 187 16.59 33.51 -24.08
CA THR A 187 15.24 33.20 -23.57
C THR A 187 14.53 34.49 -23.20
N PHE A 188 13.34 34.71 -23.77
CA PHE A 188 12.50 35.86 -23.43
C PHE A 188 11.47 35.51 -22.37
N LEU A 189 11.24 36.41 -21.42
CA LEU A 189 10.12 36.37 -20.49
C LEU A 189 9.27 37.64 -20.68
N PHE A 190 8.10 37.49 -21.30
CA PHE A 190 7.14 38.57 -21.53
C PHE A 190 6.23 38.73 -20.31
N ILE A 191 6.13 39.95 -19.79
CA ILE A 191 5.39 40.29 -18.57
C ILE A 191 4.54 41.54 -18.81
N GLY A 192 3.25 41.48 -18.47
CA GLY A 192 2.31 42.60 -18.65
C GLY A 192 2.09 42.99 -20.12
N TYR A 193 2.25 42.02 -21.02
CA TYR A 193 2.27 42.24 -22.47
C TYR A 193 1.36 41.24 -23.19
N SER A 194 0.55 41.74 -24.14
CA SER A 194 -0.47 40.95 -24.84
C SER A 194 0.02 40.30 -26.14
N LEU A 195 1.30 40.45 -26.51
CA LEU A 195 1.90 39.97 -27.75
C LEU A 195 1.16 40.41 -29.04
N ASN A 196 0.33 41.44 -28.95
CA ASN A 196 -0.50 41.91 -30.05
C ASN A 196 0.16 42.95 -30.96
N ASP A 197 1.28 43.52 -30.52
CA ASP A 197 2.05 44.51 -31.25
C ASP A 197 2.52 44.04 -32.63
N TYR A 198 2.42 44.94 -33.63
CA TYR A 198 2.72 44.63 -35.01
C TYR A 198 4.23 44.44 -35.26
N ASN A 199 5.08 45.29 -34.66
CA ASN A 199 6.53 45.23 -34.86
C ASN A 199 7.11 43.95 -34.26
N LEU A 200 6.70 43.59 -33.03
CA LEU A 200 7.14 42.36 -32.40
C LEU A 200 6.63 41.11 -33.14
N LYS A 201 5.38 41.11 -33.61
CA LYS A 201 4.85 40.00 -34.44
C LYS A 201 5.67 39.80 -35.70
N GLN A 202 6.05 40.89 -36.38
CA GLN A 202 6.93 40.81 -37.55
C GLN A 202 8.30 40.25 -37.20
N ILE A 203 8.92 40.71 -36.11
CA ILE A 203 10.21 40.21 -35.66
C ILE A 203 10.14 38.71 -35.33
N ILE A 204 9.13 38.26 -34.57
CA ILE A 204 8.96 36.85 -34.21
C ILE A 204 8.73 35.99 -35.46
N SER A 205 7.85 36.44 -36.36
CA SER A 205 7.57 35.77 -37.64
C SER A 205 8.83 35.60 -38.49
N TRP A 206 9.69 36.63 -38.53
CA TRP A 206 10.98 36.56 -39.22
C TRP A 206 11.91 35.51 -38.59
N VAL A 207 11.99 35.44 -37.26
CA VAL A 207 12.81 34.41 -36.59
C VAL A 207 12.23 33.00 -36.80
N ASP A 208 10.91 32.84 -36.78
CA ASP A 208 10.25 31.54 -37.06
C ASP A 208 10.47 31.07 -38.49
N TYR A 209 10.46 32.00 -39.45
CA TYR A 209 10.83 31.73 -40.83
C TYR A 209 12.28 31.24 -40.93
N LEU A 210 13.22 31.91 -40.26
CA LEU A 210 14.62 31.47 -40.21
C LEU A 210 14.78 30.09 -39.57
N ALA A 211 14.08 29.81 -38.48
CA ALA A 211 14.15 28.51 -37.81
C ALA A 211 13.72 27.36 -38.74
N LYS A 212 12.64 27.55 -39.52
CA LYS A 212 12.18 26.55 -40.49
C LYS A 212 13.17 26.29 -41.63
N GLY A 213 13.95 27.30 -42.01
CA GLY A 213 14.93 27.21 -43.10
C GLY A 213 16.26 26.58 -42.70
N TYR A 214 16.63 26.59 -41.40
CA TYR A 214 17.93 26.16 -40.90
C TYR A 214 17.79 25.23 -39.69
N ASN A 215 18.16 23.96 -39.87
CA ASN A 215 17.98 22.92 -38.84
C ASN A 215 18.63 23.23 -37.49
N ASP A 216 19.76 23.96 -37.47
CA ASP A 216 20.44 24.33 -36.22
C ASP A 216 19.68 25.40 -35.42
N ILE A 217 18.86 26.22 -36.08
CA ILE A 217 18.06 27.29 -35.46
C ILE A 217 16.74 26.73 -34.88
N ASN A 218 16.31 25.53 -35.29
CA ASN A 218 15.16 24.86 -34.68
C ASN A 218 15.34 24.59 -33.17
N ASN A 219 16.59 24.52 -32.69
CA ASN A 219 16.92 24.33 -31.27
C ASN A 219 17.11 25.65 -30.51
N ARG A 220 16.64 26.79 -31.05
CA ARG A 220 16.76 28.08 -30.39
C ARG A 220 16.11 28.09 -28.99
N PRO A 221 16.57 28.94 -28.06
CA PRO A 221 15.99 29.05 -26.73
C PRO A 221 14.49 29.32 -26.78
N LYS A 222 13.77 28.75 -25.81
CA LYS A 222 12.31 28.90 -25.68
C LYS A 222 11.99 30.24 -25.04
N SER A 223 10.90 30.87 -25.46
CA SER A 223 10.37 32.09 -24.86
C SER A 223 9.15 31.78 -23.99
N PHE A 224 8.86 32.64 -23.02
CA PHE A 224 7.79 32.46 -22.05
C PHE A 224 6.97 33.74 -21.90
N VAL A 225 5.66 33.62 -21.72
CA VAL A 225 4.77 34.76 -21.45
C VAL A 225 3.94 34.49 -20.20
N VAL A 226 3.90 35.45 -19.28
CA VAL A 226 3.04 35.36 -18.10
C VAL A 226 1.68 35.95 -18.44
N GLN A 227 0.67 35.11 -18.60
CA GLN A 227 -0.67 35.51 -19.04
C GLN A 227 -1.74 34.59 -18.46
N GLU A 228 -2.84 35.19 -17.98
CA GLU A 228 -4.04 34.45 -17.61
C GLU A 228 -4.77 33.99 -18.86
N VAL A 229 -5.11 32.71 -18.90
CA VAL A 229 -5.86 32.10 -19.99
C VAL A 229 -7.05 31.38 -19.39
N SER A 230 -8.25 31.65 -19.88
CA SER A 230 -9.43 30.93 -19.42
C SER A 230 -9.36 29.47 -19.85
N GLU A 231 -9.82 28.57 -18.98
CA GLU A 231 -9.75 27.13 -19.21
C GLU A 231 -10.42 26.73 -20.54
N GLU A 232 -11.53 27.38 -20.88
CA GLU A 232 -12.32 27.15 -22.10
C GLU A 232 -11.51 27.29 -23.40
N TYR A 233 -10.53 28.20 -23.45
CA TYR A 233 -9.74 28.49 -24.67
C TYR A 233 -8.26 28.12 -24.54
N SER A 234 -7.85 27.58 -23.38
CA SER A 234 -6.45 27.26 -23.05
C SER A 234 -5.74 26.46 -24.13
N VAL A 235 -6.36 25.39 -24.64
CA VAL A 235 -5.77 24.50 -25.65
C VAL A 235 -5.43 25.24 -26.95
N PHE A 236 -6.34 26.09 -27.43
CA PHE A 236 -6.14 26.82 -28.70
C PHE A 236 -5.06 27.90 -28.56
N ILE A 237 -5.08 28.63 -27.45
CA ILE A 237 -4.13 29.71 -27.18
C ILE A 237 -2.74 29.14 -26.94
N GLU A 238 -2.62 28.05 -26.17
CA GLU A 238 -1.35 27.36 -25.95
C GLU A 238 -0.77 26.78 -27.24
N ASP A 239 -1.57 26.14 -28.09
CA ASP A 239 -1.10 25.62 -29.39
C ASP A 239 -0.59 26.75 -30.29
N TYR A 240 -1.32 27.88 -30.35
CA TYR A 240 -0.91 29.05 -31.12
C TYR A 240 0.45 29.59 -30.68
N TYR A 241 0.66 29.83 -29.38
CA TYR A 241 1.94 30.35 -28.89
C TYR A 241 3.07 29.34 -29.01
N LYS A 242 2.79 28.05 -28.74
CA LYS A 242 3.79 26.97 -28.81
C LYS A 242 4.35 26.81 -30.22
N LYS A 243 3.53 27.01 -31.27
CA LYS A 243 3.98 27.00 -32.67
C LYS A 243 4.95 28.12 -33.01
N ASN A 244 4.94 29.22 -32.26
CA ASN A 244 5.87 30.34 -32.37
C ASN A 244 7.01 30.26 -31.33
N ASN A 245 7.22 29.09 -30.72
CA ASN A 245 8.23 28.83 -29.67
C ASN A 245 8.05 29.69 -28.39
N ILE A 246 6.81 30.06 -28.08
CA ILE A 246 6.43 30.81 -26.87
C ILE A 246 5.56 29.91 -25.99
N PHE A 247 5.88 29.82 -24.69
CA PHE A 247 5.16 28.99 -23.73
C PHE A 247 4.49 29.85 -22.67
N ILE A 248 3.22 29.60 -22.40
CA ILE A 248 2.45 30.38 -21.43
C ILE A 248 2.76 29.89 -20.01
N ILE A 249 3.01 30.83 -19.10
CA ILE A 249 2.98 30.62 -17.65
C ILE A 249 1.69 31.25 -17.17
N ASN A 250 0.69 30.43 -16.87
CA ASN A 250 -0.57 30.92 -16.35
C ASN A 250 -0.43 31.16 -14.84
N PRO A 251 -0.65 32.39 -14.32
CA PRO A 251 -0.61 32.67 -12.89
C PRO A 251 -1.49 31.74 -12.05
N GLN A 252 -2.55 31.18 -12.62
CA GLN A 252 -3.43 30.21 -11.95
C GLN A 252 -2.75 28.84 -11.71
N GLU A 253 -1.66 28.52 -12.40
CA GLU A 253 -0.85 27.31 -12.16
C GLU A 253 0.00 27.43 -10.87
N VAL A 254 0.21 28.65 -10.36
CA VAL A 254 1.01 28.91 -9.15
C VAL A 254 0.15 28.65 -7.91
N ASP A 255 0.77 28.09 -6.87
CA ASP A 255 0.08 27.77 -5.62
C ASP A 255 -0.64 28.98 -5.02
N LYS A 256 -1.93 28.83 -4.73
CA LYS A 256 -2.75 29.84 -4.05
C LYS A 256 -2.21 30.19 -2.67
N GLU A 257 -1.61 29.25 -1.95
CA GLU A 257 -1.01 29.49 -0.64
C GLU A 257 0.27 30.35 -0.76
N HIS A 258 1.10 30.07 -1.76
CA HIS A 258 2.24 30.94 -2.09
C HIS A 258 1.77 32.34 -2.48
N LEU A 259 0.76 32.44 -3.35
CA LEU A 259 0.19 33.74 -3.75
C LEU A 259 -0.44 34.50 -2.57
N GLY A 260 -1.03 33.79 -1.60
CA GLY A 260 -1.64 34.38 -0.41
C GLY A 260 -0.64 34.89 0.64
N ASN A 261 0.55 34.29 0.69
CA ASN A 261 1.62 34.67 1.63
C ASN A 261 2.54 35.78 1.09
N VAL A 262 2.37 36.20 -0.16
CA VAL A 262 3.17 37.25 -0.77
C VAL A 262 2.52 38.62 -0.50
N GLU A 263 3.06 39.35 0.48
CA GLU A 263 2.68 40.75 0.70
C GLU A 263 3.11 41.62 -0.48
N SER A 264 2.17 42.42 -1.00
CA SER A 264 2.44 43.46 -2.01
C SER A 264 1.56 44.68 -1.79
N ASN A 265 2.07 45.84 -2.18
CA ASN A 265 1.39 47.14 -2.09
C ASN A 265 0.46 47.40 -3.29
N LEU A 266 0.23 46.39 -4.14
CA LEU A 266 -0.55 46.52 -5.37
C LEU A 266 -2.05 46.46 -5.07
N SER A 267 -2.82 47.41 -5.61
CA SER A 267 -4.28 47.44 -5.47
C SER A 267 -5.01 46.51 -6.44
N ASN A 268 -4.41 46.26 -7.61
CA ASN A 268 -4.99 45.43 -8.67
C ASN A 268 -4.76 43.93 -8.41
N GLU A 269 -5.82 43.14 -8.39
CA GLU A 269 -5.79 41.68 -8.19
C GLU A 269 -4.95 40.94 -9.24
N PHE A 270 -5.01 41.36 -10.51
CA PHE A 270 -4.13 40.80 -11.54
C PHE A 270 -2.66 41.12 -11.25
N GLY A 271 -2.38 42.37 -10.82
CA GLY A 271 -1.05 42.81 -10.42
C GLY A 271 -0.49 41.97 -9.26
N LYS A 272 -1.30 41.68 -8.23
CA LYS A 272 -0.90 40.82 -7.11
C LYS A 272 -0.54 39.41 -7.56
N ARG A 273 -1.36 38.79 -8.40
CA ARG A 273 -1.10 37.43 -8.93
C ARG A 273 0.14 37.39 -9.81
N LEU A 274 0.33 38.41 -10.64
CA LEU A 274 1.53 38.57 -11.44
C LEU A 274 2.77 38.70 -10.57
N TYR A 275 2.74 39.57 -9.55
CA TYR A 275 3.82 39.73 -8.59
C TYR A 275 4.15 38.42 -7.88
N GLY A 276 3.14 37.70 -7.35
CA GLY A 276 3.33 36.39 -6.73
C GLY A 276 3.88 35.34 -7.69
N THR A 277 3.50 35.35 -8.97
CA THR A 277 4.07 34.47 -9.99
C THR A 277 5.54 34.77 -10.25
N LEU A 278 5.91 36.05 -10.33
CA LEU A 278 7.30 36.45 -10.51
C LEU A 278 8.15 36.17 -9.26
N MET A 279 7.57 36.31 -8.06
CA MET A 279 8.20 35.91 -6.80
C MET A 279 8.45 34.41 -6.79
N TYR A 280 7.47 33.61 -7.20
CA TYR A 280 7.64 32.17 -7.38
C TYR A 280 8.76 31.85 -8.38
N ILE A 281 8.84 32.54 -9.52
CA ILE A 281 9.97 32.39 -10.47
C ILE A 281 11.29 32.82 -9.82
N LYS A 282 11.31 33.86 -8.98
CA LYS A 282 12.53 34.35 -8.29
C LYS A 282 13.00 33.38 -7.20
N ASP A 283 12.08 32.84 -6.43
CA ASP A 283 12.36 32.01 -5.26
C ASP A 283 12.31 30.50 -5.56
N TYR A 284 12.05 30.14 -6.83
CA TYR A 284 11.98 28.76 -7.28
C TYR A 284 13.21 27.95 -6.82
N PRO A 285 13.01 26.81 -6.13
CA PRO A 285 14.06 26.06 -5.48
C PRO A 285 15.16 25.59 -6.45
N LYS A 286 16.42 25.98 -6.19
CA LYS A 286 17.59 25.66 -7.03
C LYS A 286 18.25 24.30 -6.70
N SER A 287 18.06 23.78 -5.48
CA SER A 287 18.77 22.60 -4.97
C SER A 287 17.85 21.43 -4.61
N ILE A 288 18.41 20.22 -4.43
CA ILE A 288 17.68 19.04 -3.93
C ILE A 288 17.11 19.32 -2.54
N ILE A 289 17.86 20.02 -1.69
CA ILE A 289 17.43 20.42 -0.34
C ILE A 289 16.21 21.33 -0.42
N ASP A 290 16.21 22.32 -1.31
CA ASP A 290 15.06 23.21 -1.45
C ASP A 290 13.81 22.46 -1.97
N LYS A 291 13.98 21.47 -2.86
CA LYS A 291 12.84 20.64 -3.30
C LYS A 291 12.23 19.85 -2.14
N PHE A 292 13.05 19.17 -1.35
CA PHE A 292 12.55 18.46 -0.17
C PHE A 292 12.00 19.40 0.88
N TYR A 293 12.60 20.57 1.07
CA TYR A 293 12.12 21.57 2.02
C TYR A 293 10.73 22.08 1.62
N TYR A 294 10.56 22.65 0.43
CA TYR A 294 9.29 23.27 0.04
C TYR A 294 8.19 22.28 -0.34
N SER A 295 8.52 21.07 -0.81
CA SER A 295 7.52 20.03 -1.12
C SER A 295 7.28 19.07 0.04
N GLY A 296 8.21 18.95 0.98
CA GLY A 296 8.14 18.00 2.09
C GLY A 296 7.56 18.57 3.38
N THR A 297 7.44 19.89 3.54
CA THR A 297 6.77 20.53 4.70
C THR A 297 5.37 19.96 4.94
N ASN A 298 4.61 19.66 3.89
CA ASN A 298 3.27 19.10 4.02
C ASN A 298 3.26 17.64 4.50
N LEU A 299 4.38 16.92 4.35
CA LEU A 299 4.57 15.56 4.85
C LEU A 299 5.06 15.52 6.30
N GLU A 300 5.49 16.65 6.85
CA GLU A 300 6.02 16.75 8.21
C GLU A 300 5.00 16.32 9.27
N LYS A 301 3.70 16.51 9.02
CA LYS A 301 2.62 16.06 9.93
C LYS A 301 2.55 14.54 10.09
N LEU A 302 3.00 13.78 9.09
CA LEU A 302 2.97 12.32 9.13
C LEU A 302 3.98 11.82 10.18
N ARG A 303 3.60 10.78 10.93
CA ARG A 303 4.56 10.07 11.79
C ARG A 303 5.53 9.27 10.93
N LYS A 304 5.00 8.65 9.87
CA LYS A 304 5.75 7.88 8.87
C LYS A 304 5.40 8.36 7.46
N ILE A 305 6.43 8.70 6.70
CA ILE A 305 6.30 9.06 5.28
C ILE A 305 6.53 7.80 4.45
N SER A 306 5.76 7.58 3.40
CA SER A 306 6.08 6.51 2.45
C SER A 306 7.29 6.91 1.61
N ILE A 307 8.18 5.97 1.36
CA ILE A 307 9.27 6.22 0.41
C ILE A 307 8.76 6.55 -1.00
N HIS A 308 7.60 6.02 -1.40
CA HIS A 308 7.01 6.33 -2.69
C HIS A 308 6.61 7.81 -2.78
N ASP A 309 5.98 8.35 -1.74
CA ASP A 309 5.63 9.77 -1.67
C ASP A 309 6.90 10.63 -1.61
N LEU A 310 7.91 10.23 -0.83
CA LEU A 310 9.18 10.96 -0.74
C LEU A 310 9.92 10.99 -2.10
N PHE A 311 10.00 9.87 -2.82
CA PHE A 311 10.72 9.78 -4.09
C PHE A 311 9.96 10.37 -5.29
N ARG A 312 8.67 10.71 -5.13
CA ARG A 312 7.96 11.57 -6.09
C ARG A 312 8.48 13.02 -6.05
N ILE A 313 8.96 13.50 -4.90
CA ILE A 313 9.58 14.83 -4.77
C ILE A 313 10.91 14.88 -5.54
N TYR A 314 11.79 13.91 -5.28
CA TYR A 314 13.06 13.79 -5.96
C TYR A 314 13.56 12.34 -5.97
N ARG A 315 13.86 11.84 -7.18
CA ARG A 315 14.42 10.51 -7.38
C ARG A 315 15.93 10.61 -7.65
N PHE A 316 16.72 10.16 -6.68
CA PHE A 316 18.18 10.13 -6.81
C PHE A 316 18.61 9.19 -7.94
N LYS A 317 19.56 9.63 -8.77
CA LYS A 317 19.89 8.96 -10.03
C LYS A 317 20.52 7.57 -9.84
N TYR A 318 21.30 7.40 -8.79
CA TYR A 318 22.06 6.18 -8.49
C TYR A 318 21.80 5.66 -7.06
N GLY A 319 20.81 6.24 -6.38
CA GLY A 319 20.40 5.83 -5.04
C GLY A 319 19.39 4.69 -5.14
N GLU A 320 19.61 3.63 -4.37
CA GLU A 320 18.71 2.49 -4.25
C GLU A 320 18.51 2.14 -2.78
N LEU A 321 17.27 1.82 -2.41
CA LEU A 321 16.95 1.37 -1.06
C LEU A 321 17.04 -0.14 -0.93
N ILE A 322 17.80 -0.57 0.06
CA ILE A 322 18.10 -1.96 0.31
C ILE A 322 17.77 -2.28 1.77
N GLY A 323 17.11 -3.41 2.01
CA GLY A 323 16.90 -3.95 3.36
C GLY A 323 15.96 -3.12 4.23
N GLY A 324 15.06 -2.33 3.65
CA GLY A 324 14.05 -1.58 4.40
C GLY A 324 14.48 -0.20 4.90
N ASN A 325 15.75 0.00 5.21
CA ASN A 325 16.20 1.22 5.92
C ASN A 325 17.51 1.82 5.41
N THR A 326 18.14 1.22 4.40
CA THR A 326 19.47 1.62 3.95
C THR A 326 19.41 2.21 2.55
N PHE A 327 19.78 3.48 2.43
CA PHE A 327 19.86 4.18 1.16
C PHE A 327 21.27 4.12 0.59
N ASN A 328 21.45 3.30 -0.44
CA ASN A 328 22.75 2.93 -0.99
C ASN A 328 23.01 3.62 -2.33
N PHE A 329 24.16 4.27 -2.46
CA PHE A 329 24.65 4.92 -3.68
C PHE A 329 25.84 4.16 -4.22
N SER A 330 25.61 3.37 -5.28
CA SER A 330 26.67 2.62 -5.97
C SER A 330 27.64 3.52 -6.73
N HIS A 331 27.13 4.66 -7.20
CA HIS A 331 27.87 5.78 -7.76
C HIS A 331 27.18 7.07 -7.30
N ILE A 332 27.90 8.18 -7.18
CA ILE A 332 27.31 9.48 -6.86
C ILE A 332 28.07 10.58 -7.59
N ASP A 333 27.36 11.59 -8.09
CA ASP A 333 28.03 12.75 -8.66
C ASP A 333 28.56 13.68 -7.56
N ALA A 334 29.60 14.46 -7.87
CA ALA A 334 30.26 15.30 -6.88
C ALA A 334 29.33 16.35 -6.24
N LYS A 335 28.29 16.81 -6.94
CA LYS A 335 27.33 17.79 -6.43
C LYS A 335 26.31 17.11 -5.51
N GLU A 336 25.75 15.97 -5.91
CA GLU A 336 24.87 15.15 -5.07
C GLU A 336 25.56 14.70 -3.78
N TYR A 337 26.84 14.31 -3.87
CA TYR A 337 27.63 13.92 -2.69
C TYR A 337 27.73 15.05 -1.66
N LEU A 338 28.07 16.27 -2.09
CA LEU A 338 28.14 17.43 -1.20
C LEU A 338 26.78 17.74 -0.56
N VAL A 339 25.69 17.61 -1.31
CA VAL A 339 24.34 17.81 -0.78
C VAL A 339 24.00 16.77 0.29
N ILE A 340 24.27 15.49 0.05
CA ILE A 340 24.00 14.44 1.04
C ILE A 340 24.84 14.67 2.31
N LYS A 341 26.09 15.11 2.17
CA LYS A 341 26.93 15.51 3.30
C LYS A 341 26.36 16.69 4.07
N ASP A 342 25.85 17.70 3.38
CA ASP A 342 25.22 18.86 4.02
C ASP A 342 23.95 18.44 4.80
N ILE A 343 23.16 17.48 4.28
CA ILE A 343 22.00 16.86 4.97
C ILE A 343 22.44 16.08 6.22
N ILE A 344 23.42 15.18 6.09
CA ILE A 344 23.89 14.33 7.20
C ILE A 344 24.40 15.19 8.37
N ASN A 345 25.13 16.26 8.05
CA ASN A 345 25.76 17.14 9.04
C ASN A 345 24.86 18.28 9.52
N GLU A 346 23.59 18.33 9.10
CA GLU A 346 22.62 19.36 9.53
C GLU A 346 23.15 20.80 9.37
N LYS A 347 23.73 21.11 8.21
CA LYS A 347 24.45 22.38 7.98
C LYS A 347 23.56 23.64 8.10
N GLY A 348 22.25 23.47 8.00
CA GLY A 348 21.24 24.52 8.16
C GLY A 348 19.87 23.93 8.50
N GLU A 349 18.89 24.81 8.77
CA GLU A 349 17.51 24.42 9.12
C GLU A 349 16.82 23.61 8.01
N LYS A 350 17.12 23.93 6.74
CA LYS A 350 16.55 23.19 5.60
C LYS A 350 17.08 21.76 5.56
N GLU A 351 18.39 21.59 5.66
CA GLU A 351 19.08 20.31 5.68
C GLU A 351 18.60 19.44 6.85
N LYS A 352 18.40 20.05 8.02
CA LYS A 352 17.83 19.39 9.20
C LYS A 352 16.42 18.86 8.93
N LEU A 353 15.52 19.68 8.37
CA LEU A 353 14.19 19.22 7.98
C LEU A 353 14.26 18.06 6.97
N VAL A 354 15.13 18.15 5.95
CA VAL A 354 15.28 17.06 4.97
C VAL A 354 15.79 15.78 5.64
N LYS A 355 16.73 15.87 6.58
CA LYS A 355 17.17 14.72 7.39
C LYS A 355 16.01 14.11 8.17
N GLU A 356 15.17 14.92 8.80
CA GLU A 356 13.96 14.48 9.51
C GLU A 356 12.97 13.76 8.56
N LEU A 357 12.73 14.28 7.36
CA LEU A 357 11.88 13.64 6.35
C LEU A 357 12.43 12.28 5.91
N LEU A 358 13.76 12.16 5.72
CA LEU A 358 14.41 10.88 5.39
C LEU A 358 14.24 9.86 6.52
N ILE A 359 14.41 10.29 7.78
CA ILE A 359 14.22 9.44 8.96
C ILE A 359 12.75 9.00 9.06
N LYS A 360 11.79 9.90 8.86
CA LYS A 360 10.35 9.57 8.80
C LYS A 360 10.00 8.66 7.63
N ALA A 361 10.75 8.67 6.55
CA ALA A 361 10.61 7.68 5.48
C ALA A 361 11.19 6.30 5.84
N GLY A 362 11.85 6.17 7.00
CA GLY A 362 12.49 4.93 7.47
C GLY A 362 13.94 4.77 7.02
N ILE A 363 14.53 5.80 6.43
CA ILE A 363 15.94 5.77 6.07
C ILE A 363 16.73 5.99 7.35
N ARG A 364 17.48 4.95 7.74
CA ARG A 364 18.39 5.00 8.87
C ARG A 364 19.83 5.15 8.39
N TYR A 365 20.23 4.36 7.40
CA TYR A 365 21.61 4.33 6.94
C TYR A 365 21.74 4.95 5.55
N ILE A 366 22.78 5.74 5.32
CA ILE A 366 23.22 6.15 3.98
C ILE A 366 24.58 5.53 3.70
N ILE A 367 24.68 4.74 2.63
CA ILE A 367 25.94 4.15 2.17
C ILE A 367 26.33 4.80 0.85
N ILE A 368 27.56 5.28 0.75
CA ILE A 368 28.09 5.91 -0.46
C ILE A 368 29.38 5.19 -0.89
N ARG A 369 29.45 4.80 -2.17
CA ARG A 369 30.66 4.21 -2.77
C ARG A 369 31.37 5.22 -3.69
N ILE A 370 32.62 5.55 -3.36
CA ILE A 370 33.46 6.49 -4.13
C ILE A 370 34.86 5.89 -4.27
N ASN A 371 35.35 5.73 -5.51
CA ASN A 371 36.72 5.25 -5.80
C ASN A 371 37.10 4.00 -4.98
N ASP A 372 36.22 2.98 -4.97
CA ASP A 372 36.35 1.73 -4.21
C ASP A 372 36.36 1.85 -2.68
N LYS A 373 36.10 3.04 -2.12
CA LYS A 373 35.85 3.24 -0.68
C LYS A 373 34.36 3.25 -0.38
N ARG A 374 33.98 2.60 0.73
CA ARG A 374 32.63 2.57 1.29
C ARG A 374 32.56 3.51 2.48
N GLU A 375 31.70 4.52 2.39
CA GLU A 375 31.32 5.39 3.51
C GLU A 375 29.92 5.01 3.99
N GLU A 376 29.72 4.98 5.31
CA GLU A 376 28.46 4.59 5.95
C GLU A 376 28.11 5.63 7.03
N TYR A 377 26.88 6.11 7.01
CA TYR A 377 26.35 7.13 7.92
C TYR A 377 25.06 6.63 8.56
N ASP A 378 24.94 6.67 9.90
CA ASP A 378 23.67 6.50 10.61
C ASP A 378 23.02 7.87 10.77
N LEU A 379 21.85 8.08 10.16
CA LEU A 379 21.11 9.34 10.26
C LEU A 379 20.58 9.59 11.67
N LEU A 380 20.51 8.57 12.53
CA LEU A 380 20.13 8.73 13.92
C LEU A 380 21.30 9.20 14.81
N ASP A 381 22.53 9.25 14.29
CA ASP A 381 23.65 9.84 15.03
C ASP A 381 23.36 11.32 15.30
N ASN A 382 23.40 11.70 16.59
CA ASN A 382 23.01 13.02 17.12
C ASN A 382 21.52 13.38 16.98
N TYR A 383 20.66 12.44 16.56
CA TYR A 383 19.22 12.64 16.50
C TYR A 383 18.56 12.26 17.83
N ASN A 384 18.23 13.26 18.65
CA ASN A 384 17.54 13.04 19.93
C ASN A 384 16.05 12.72 19.70
N ARG A 385 15.73 11.49 19.33
CA ARG A 385 14.33 11.02 19.33
C ARG A 385 13.95 10.65 20.76
N VAL A 386 13.16 11.51 21.41
CA VAL A 386 12.43 11.11 22.63
C VAL A 386 11.29 10.21 22.17
N ASP A 387 11.30 8.95 22.61
CA ASP A 387 10.18 8.05 22.35
C ASP A 387 8.92 8.64 23.00
N ASP A 388 7.91 8.90 22.18
CA ASP A 388 6.61 9.34 22.67
C ASP A 388 5.75 8.14 23.08
N GLU A 389 4.66 8.42 23.80
CA GLU A 389 3.70 7.41 24.29
C GLU A 389 3.25 6.45 23.17
N PHE A 390 3.03 6.96 21.95
CA PHE A 390 2.64 6.16 20.79
C PHE A 390 3.73 5.17 20.36
N THR A 391 5.00 5.60 20.36
CA THR A 391 6.16 4.77 20.03
C THR A 391 6.38 3.67 21.07
N GLU A 392 6.20 3.97 22.36
CA GLU A 392 6.26 2.97 23.43
C GLU A 392 5.16 1.91 23.29
N LEU A 393 3.91 2.33 23.06
CA LEU A 393 2.79 1.42 22.87
C LEU A 393 2.98 0.52 21.64
N ASN A 394 3.62 1.03 20.58
CA ASN A 394 3.90 0.23 19.37
C ASN A 394 4.89 -0.89 19.67
N LYS A 395 5.93 -0.61 20.48
CA LYS A 395 6.90 -1.64 20.92
C LYS A 395 6.21 -2.73 21.75
N LEU A 396 5.30 -2.35 22.63
CA LEU A 396 4.49 -3.30 23.42
C LEU A 396 3.60 -4.16 22.51
N GLU A 397 2.97 -3.54 21.51
CA GLU A 397 2.04 -4.21 20.61
C GLU A 397 2.75 -5.25 19.73
N ILE A 398 3.95 -4.94 19.21
CA ILE A 398 4.78 -5.89 18.44
C ILE A 398 5.17 -7.11 19.31
N LYS A 399 5.37 -6.89 20.62
CA LYS A 399 5.63 -7.95 21.59
C LYS A 399 4.35 -8.66 22.09
N CYS A 400 3.19 -8.36 21.51
CA CYS A 400 1.88 -8.85 21.94
C CYS A 400 1.53 -8.54 23.41
N ASN A 401 2.15 -7.52 24.03
CA ASN A 401 1.89 -7.14 25.42
C ASN A 401 0.62 -6.29 25.55
N TYR A 402 -0.49 -6.87 25.13
CA TYR A 402 -1.81 -6.24 25.16
C TYR A 402 -2.31 -5.99 26.58
N VAL A 403 -1.84 -6.78 27.56
CA VAL A 403 -2.16 -6.56 28.98
C VAL A 403 -1.66 -5.19 29.45
N GLU A 404 -0.43 -4.82 29.10
CA GLU A 404 0.12 -3.53 29.49
C GLU A 404 -0.53 -2.36 28.73
N ILE A 405 -0.85 -2.57 27.44
CA ILE A 405 -1.58 -1.58 26.63
C ILE A 405 -2.97 -1.32 27.23
N ASP A 406 -3.71 -2.38 27.59
CA ASP A 406 -5.05 -2.28 28.17
C ASP A 406 -5.04 -1.54 29.53
N LYS A 407 -4.01 -1.74 30.35
CA LYS A 407 -3.85 -0.97 31.61
C LYS A 407 -3.67 0.53 31.36
N ARG A 408 -2.91 0.90 30.32
CA ARG A 408 -2.60 2.29 29.96
C ARG A 408 -3.70 2.97 29.15
N ILE A 409 -4.67 2.22 28.61
CA ILE A 409 -5.65 2.75 27.64
C ILE A 409 -6.42 3.98 28.14
N ASN A 410 -6.71 4.03 29.44
CA ASN A 410 -7.46 5.13 30.05
C ASN A 410 -6.61 6.36 30.36
N SER A 411 -5.28 6.21 30.49
CA SER A 411 -4.36 7.32 30.74
C SER A 411 -3.85 8.00 29.46
N ILE A 412 -4.11 7.42 28.28
CA ILE A 412 -3.71 8.01 27.00
C ILE A 412 -4.51 9.28 26.75
N ASN A 413 -3.82 10.41 26.70
CA ASN A 413 -4.42 11.73 26.49
C ASN A 413 -4.80 11.98 25.02
N ASN A 414 -3.96 11.49 24.09
CA ASN A 414 -4.20 11.68 22.66
C ASN A 414 -5.32 10.74 22.20
N LYS A 415 -6.51 11.29 21.91
CA LYS A 415 -7.69 10.51 21.49
C LYS A 415 -7.48 9.67 20.22
N ASN A 416 -6.73 10.16 19.22
CA ASN A 416 -6.39 9.37 18.03
C ASN A 416 -5.59 8.11 18.41
N THR A 417 -4.59 8.29 19.27
CA THR A 417 -3.77 7.18 19.80
C THR A 417 -4.63 6.21 20.60
N LYS A 418 -5.50 6.73 21.47
CA LYS A 418 -6.44 5.93 22.27
C LYS A 418 -7.37 5.09 21.38
N ALA A 419 -7.99 5.69 20.36
CA ALA A 419 -8.86 5.00 19.43
C ALA A 419 -8.12 3.88 18.68
N PHE A 420 -6.89 4.14 18.22
CA PHE A 420 -6.07 3.14 17.53
C PHE A 420 -5.73 1.94 18.42
N TYR A 421 -5.34 2.17 19.67
CA TYR A 421 -5.04 1.06 20.57
C TYR A 421 -6.29 0.36 21.11
N LEU A 422 -7.43 1.03 21.21
CA LEU A 422 -8.73 0.35 21.44
C LEU A 422 -9.05 -0.61 20.28
N PHE A 423 -8.77 -0.21 19.03
CA PHE A 423 -8.89 -1.07 17.86
C PHE A 423 -7.89 -2.25 17.91
N LYS A 424 -6.63 -2.02 18.28
CA LYS A 424 -5.62 -3.09 18.47
C LYS A 424 -6.00 -4.08 19.58
N LEU A 425 -6.70 -3.62 20.62
CA LEU A 425 -7.25 -4.46 21.70
C LEU A 425 -8.58 -5.14 21.33
N GLN A 426 -9.10 -4.92 20.12
CA GLN A 426 -10.39 -5.39 19.62
C GLN A 426 -11.62 -4.85 20.37
N TYR A 427 -11.52 -3.68 20.98
CA TYR A 427 -12.65 -2.92 21.51
C TYR A 427 -13.29 -2.07 20.40
N PHE A 428 -13.82 -2.70 19.35
CA PHE A 428 -14.27 -1.98 18.15
C PHE A 428 -15.35 -0.92 18.42
N GLU A 429 -16.32 -1.23 19.30
CA GLU A 429 -17.35 -0.26 19.72
C GLU A 429 -16.73 0.98 20.39
N LYS A 430 -15.87 0.78 21.40
CA LYS A 430 -15.20 1.89 22.09
C LYS A 430 -14.23 2.66 21.18
N ALA A 431 -13.56 1.95 20.27
CA ALA A 431 -12.69 2.57 19.28
C ALA A 431 -13.50 3.48 18.35
N ARG A 432 -14.69 3.01 17.92
CA ARG A 432 -15.64 3.79 17.11
C ARG A 432 -16.14 5.02 17.87
N GLU A 433 -16.62 4.85 19.09
CA GLU A 433 -17.09 5.96 19.95
C GLU A 433 -16.01 7.02 20.12
N CYS A 434 -14.78 6.58 20.45
CA CYS A 434 -13.64 7.48 20.61
C CYS A 434 -13.29 8.21 19.31
N LEU A 435 -13.43 7.55 18.15
CA LEU A 435 -13.23 8.15 16.83
C LEU A 435 -14.36 9.14 16.50
N GLU A 436 -15.62 8.83 16.80
CA GLU A 436 -16.77 9.72 16.56
C GLU A 436 -16.69 11.01 17.40
N GLU A 437 -16.18 10.94 18.64
CA GLU A 437 -15.90 12.13 19.46
C GLU A 437 -14.90 13.11 18.82
N LEU A 438 -14.06 12.64 17.90
CA LEU A 438 -13.06 13.45 17.20
C LEU A 438 -13.62 14.14 15.96
N LYS A 439 -14.86 13.84 15.57
CA LYS A 439 -15.46 14.30 14.31
C LYS A 439 -15.42 15.83 14.19
N GLU A 440 -15.85 16.57 15.21
CA GLU A 440 -15.88 18.03 15.17
C GLU A 440 -14.48 18.67 15.16
N SER A 441 -13.51 18.08 15.87
CA SER A 441 -12.13 18.57 15.86
C SER A 441 -11.42 18.30 14.53
N ILE A 442 -11.72 17.16 13.88
CA ILE A 442 -11.09 16.75 12.61
C ILE A 442 -11.71 17.47 11.41
N LEU A 443 -13.01 17.76 11.44
CA LEU A 443 -13.71 18.53 10.39
C LEU A 443 -13.15 19.95 10.19
N ASN A 444 -12.50 20.51 11.22
CA ASN A 444 -11.85 21.82 11.19
C ASN A 444 -10.32 21.73 11.01
N ASN A 445 -9.78 20.53 10.82
CA ASN A 445 -8.35 20.25 10.75
C ASN A 445 -7.88 20.01 9.31
N ASP A 446 -6.61 19.65 9.17
CA ASP A 446 -5.98 19.29 7.90
C ASP A 446 -6.67 18.10 7.20
N ILE A 447 -6.65 18.12 5.87
CA ILE A 447 -7.30 17.19 4.97
C ILE A 447 -6.83 15.73 5.15
N TYR A 448 -5.59 15.53 5.59
CA TYR A 448 -5.05 14.20 5.87
C TYR A 448 -5.78 13.55 7.05
N ASP A 449 -5.97 14.29 8.15
CA ASP A 449 -6.66 13.80 9.33
C ASP A 449 -8.11 13.43 8.98
N LEU A 450 -8.75 14.22 8.12
CA LEU A 450 -10.09 13.94 7.61
C LEU A 450 -10.15 12.64 6.78
N LEU A 451 -9.20 12.45 5.85
CA LEU A 451 -9.10 11.25 5.02
C LEU A 451 -8.85 10.01 5.89
N LEU A 452 -7.89 10.08 6.81
CA LEU A 452 -7.56 8.99 7.73
C LEU A 452 -8.74 8.66 8.65
N TYR A 453 -9.41 9.67 9.21
CA TYR A 453 -10.62 9.51 10.01
C TYR A 453 -11.72 8.78 9.24
N LYS A 454 -12.05 9.24 8.03
CA LYS A 454 -13.09 8.62 7.19
C LYS A 454 -12.72 7.19 6.82
N PHE A 455 -11.47 6.94 6.47
CA PHE A 455 -10.99 5.61 6.14
C PHE A 455 -11.09 4.65 7.33
N ASN A 456 -10.57 5.05 8.49
CA ASN A 456 -10.62 4.24 9.72
C ASN A 456 -12.06 4.00 10.21
N LEU A 457 -12.95 5.00 10.10
CA LEU A 457 -14.36 4.85 10.43
C LEU A 457 -15.05 3.83 9.51
N GLY A 458 -14.76 3.89 8.21
CA GLY A 458 -15.24 2.91 7.23
C GLY A 458 -14.80 1.49 7.56
N LEU A 459 -13.52 1.30 7.90
CA LEU A 459 -12.95 0.01 8.28
C LEU A 459 -13.60 -0.54 9.56
N ILE A 460 -13.72 0.26 10.62
CA ILE A 460 -14.39 -0.18 11.85
C ILE A 460 -15.84 -0.57 11.60
N ASN A 461 -16.58 0.22 10.81
CA ASN A 461 -17.97 -0.11 10.50
C ASN A 461 -18.09 -1.41 9.70
N GLN A 462 -17.14 -1.70 8.80
CA GLN A 462 -17.11 -2.96 8.06
C GLN A 462 -16.92 -4.15 9.01
N LEU A 463 -16.01 -4.05 10.00
CA LEU A 463 -15.82 -5.09 11.02
C LEU A 463 -17.02 -5.28 11.94
N MET A 464 -17.74 -4.20 12.26
CA MET A 464 -18.88 -4.24 13.18
C MET A 464 -20.19 -4.73 12.53
N PHE A 465 -20.45 -4.35 11.27
CA PHE A 465 -21.77 -4.55 10.64
C PHE A 465 -21.78 -5.49 9.42
N ASN A 466 -20.63 -6.03 8.99
CA ASN A 466 -20.50 -6.86 7.78
C ASN A 466 -21.11 -6.20 6.52
N ASN A 467 -21.12 -4.86 6.44
CA ASN A 467 -21.66 -4.10 5.31
C ASN A 467 -20.53 -3.57 4.43
N ASP A 468 -20.45 -4.08 3.19
CA ASP A 468 -19.31 -3.85 2.28
C ASP A 468 -19.44 -2.64 1.34
N LYS A 469 -20.62 -1.99 1.21
CA LYS A 469 -20.85 -1.06 0.07
C LYS A 469 -20.97 0.43 0.40
N ASP A 470 -21.59 0.83 1.50
CA ASP A 470 -22.03 2.23 1.65
C ASP A 470 -21.04 3.17 2.37
N ASN A 471 -19.90 2.67 2.90
CA ASN A 471 -18.99 3.47 3.74
C ASN A 471 -17.77 4.06 3.01
N TYR A 472 -17.50 3.64 1.77
CA TYR A 472 -16.31 4.07 1.03
C TYR A 472 -16.58 5.20 0.03
N ASP A 473 -17.85 5.46 -0.27
CA ASP A 473 -18.25 6.51 -1.21
C ASP A 473 -17.90 7.90 -0.68
N ASP A 474 -18.00 8.12 0.64
CA ASP A 474 -17.56 9.37 1.30
C ASP A 474 -16.05 9.61 1.16
N PHE A 475 -15.21 8.60 1.42
CA PHE A 475 -13.75 8.73 1.27
C PHE A 475 -13.40 8.96 -0.20
N ARG A 476 -14.00 8.20 -1.11
CA ARG A 476 -13.75 8.32 -2.55
C ARG A 476 -14.21 9.67 -3.08
N TYR A 477 -15.37 10.14 -2.65
CA TYR A 477 -15.88 11.47 -2.96
C TYR A 477 -14.96 12.57 -2.43
N ILE A 478 -14.52 12.48 -1.17
CA ILE A 478 -13.56 13.45 -0.61
C ILE A 478 -12.26 13.38 -1.42
N TYR A 479 -11.68 12.20 -1.60
CA TYR A 479 -10.43 12.00 -2.34
C TYR A 479 -10.51 12.54 -3.77
N GLU A 480 -11.59 12.25 -4.52
CA GLU A 480 -11.79 12.68 -5.91
C GLU A 480 -12.08 14.19 -6.06
N ASN A 481 -12.56 14.85 -5.00
CA ASN A 481 -12.90 16.29 -5.01
C ASN A 481 -11.85 17.19 -4.31
N ILE A 482 -10.76 16.61 -3.79
CA ILE A 482 -9.62 17.37 -3.28
C ILE A 482 -8.86 18.04 -4.44
N ALA A 483 -8.27 19.22 -4.21
CA ALA A 483 -7.44 19.88 -5.22
C ALA A 483 -6.34 18.93 -5.72
N LYS A 484 -6.18 18.79 -7.04
CA LYS A 484 -5.17 17.91 -7.70
C LYS A 484 -3.77 18.04 -7.10
N LYS A 485 -3.40 19.21 -6.55
CA LYS A 485 -2.11 19.47 -5.91
C LYS A 485 -1.94 18.67 -4.60
N THR A 486 -2.94 18.70 -3.73
CA THR A 486 -2.97 17.95 -2.46
C THR A 486 -3.10 16.43 -2.69
N MET A 487 -3.71 16.03 -3.83
CA MET A 487 -3.71 14.63 -4.28
C MET A 487 -2.31 14.10 -4.62
N TYR A 488 -1.36 14.95 -5.06
CA TYR A 488 0.00 14.51 -5.38
C TYR A 488 0.82 14.12 -4.14
N GLU A 489 0.48 14.66 -2.97
CA GLU A 489 1.26 14.59 -1.73
C GLU A 489 0.84 13.44 -0.79
N LEU A 490 -0.35 12.85 -0.99
CA LEU A 490 -0.90 11.77 -0.15
C LEU A 490 -1.26 10.52 -0.95
N ASN A 491 -0.54 10.28 -2.05
CA ASN A 491 -0.87 9.20 -2.98
C ASN A 491 -0.74 7.82 -2.35
N TYR A 492 0.20 7.62 -1.43
CA TYR A 492 0.37 6.30 -0.86
C TYR A 492 -0.87 5.83 -0.09
N LEU A 493 -1.51 6.69 0.70
CA LEU A 493 -2.76 6.34 1.38
C LEU A 493 -3.85 5.91 0.38
N ASN A 494 -3.90 6.54 -0.80
CA ASN A 494 -4.80 6.14 -1.86
C ASN A 494 -4.39 4.84 -2.56
N ASP A 495 -3.09 4.58 -2.71
CA ASP A 495 -2.60 3.30 -3.23
C ASP A 495 -3.03 2.17 -2.26
N ILE A 496 -2.92 2.38 -0.94
CA ILE A 496 -3.41 1.48 0.11
C ILE A 496 -4.92 1.23 -0.04
N PHE A 497 -5.71 2.31 -0.19
CA PHE A 497 -7.15 2.22 -0.42
C PHE A 497 -7.50 1.40 -1.68
N ASN A 498 -6.72 1.57 -2.75
CA ASN A 498 -6.86 0.82 -3.99
C ASN A 498 -6.19 -0.57 -3.95
N ASN A 499 -5.87 -1.07 -2.75
CA ASN A 499 -5.26 -2.38 -2.46
C ASN A 499 -3.85 -2.58 -3.04
N ASN A 500 -3.09 -1.51 -3.26
CA ASN A 500 -1.67 -1.56 -3.66
C ASN A 500 -1.36 -2.53 -4.81
N LYS A 501 -2.24 -2.61 -5.81
CA LYS A 501 -2.15 -3.62 -6.89
C LYS A 501 -0.79 -3.64 -7.59
N ASP A 502 -0.22 -2.47 -7.88
CA ASP A 502 1.06 -2.34 -8.55
C ASP A 502 2.22 -2.86 -7.69
N GLN A 503 2.21 -2.57 -6.39
CA GLN A 503 3.21 -3.08 -5.45
C GLN A 503 3.07 -4.59 -5.24
N ILE A 504 1.85 -5.13 -5.18
CA ILE A 504 1.61 -6.58 -5.11
C ILE A 504 2.17 -7.29 -6.34
N LEU A 505 1.96 -6.72 -7.54
CA LEU A 505 2.52 -7.25 -8.77
C LEU A 505 4.06 -7.21 -8.75
N GLN A 506 4.65 -6.11 -8.27
CA GLN A 506 6.09 -5.97 -8.11
C GLN A 506 6.65 -7.00 -7.11
N LEU A 507 6.02 -7.17 -5.95
CA LEU A 507 6.39 -8.16 -4.94
C LEU A 507 6.28 -9.58 -5.49
N SER A 508 5.24 -9.89 -6.25
CA SER A 508 5.05 -11.20 -6.87
C SER A 508 6.18 -11.51 -7.85
N LYS A 509 6.55 -10.54 -8.70
CA LYS A 509 7.67 -10.67 -9.63
C LYS A 509 9.01 -10.86 -8.91
N LEU A 510 9.29 -10.04 -7.90
CA LEU A 510 10.52 -10.14 -7.09
C LEU A 510 10.60 -11.48 -6.36
N LYS A 511 9.48 -11.98 -5.84
CA LYS A 511 9.37 -13.30 -5.21
C LYS A 511 9.70 -14.41 -6.21
N ASP A 512 9.09 -14.40 -7.41
CA ASP A 512 9.34 -15.42 -8.43
C ASP A 512 10.82 -15.41 -8.86
N ASP A 513 11.39 -14.22 -9.08
CA ASP A 513 12.80 -14.04 -9.39
C ASP A 513 13.69 -14.59 -8.25
N HIS A 514 13.39 -14.23 -7.00
CA HIS A 514 14.11 -14.70 -5.81
C HIS A 514 14.09 -16.22 -5.70
N ILE A 515 12.91 -16.86 -5.74
CA ILE A 515 12.76 -18.32 -5.60
C ILE A 515 13.51 -19.03 -6.72
N LYS A 516 13.39 -18.54 -7.96
CA LYS A 516 14.07 -19.11 -9.12
C LYS A 516 15.58 -19.12 -8.94
N LYS A 517 16.14 -18.00 -8.46
CA LYS A 517 17.58 -17.80 -8.19
C LYS A 517 18.04 -18.65 -6.99
N TYR A 518 17.33 -18.55 -5.88
CA TYR A 518 17.71 -19.19 -4.61
C TYR A 518 17.66 -20.72 -4.71
N LEU A 519 16.62 -21.28 -5.33
CA LEU A 519 16.45 -22.73 -5.52
C LEU A 519 17.14 -23.29 -6.77
N LYS A 520 17.88 -22.47 -7.54
CA LYS A 520 18.57 -22.86 -8.79
C LYS A 520 17.64 -23.58 -9.78
N LEU A 521 16.46 -23.02 -10.01
CA LEU A 521 15.47 -23.58 -10.95
C LEU A 521 15.86 -23.40 -12.42
N ASP A 522 16.86 -22.56 -12.72
CA ASP A 522 17.39 -22.36 -14.07
C ASP A 522 18.94 -22.46 -14.16
N ASN A 523 19.45 -22.39 -15.39
CA ASN A 523 20.87 -22.52 -15.70
C ASN A 523 21.66 -21.20 -15.59
N SER A 524 21.09 -20.13 -15.03
CA SER A 524 21.79 -18.84 -14.91
C SER A 524 22.94 -18.90 -13.89
N VAL A 525 23.99 -18.11 -14.10
CA VAL A 525 25.10 -17.90 -13.15
C VAL A 525 24.92 -16.50 -12.58
N GLN A 526 24.90 -16.39 -11.25
CA GLN A 526 24.62 -15.13 -10.56
C GLN A 526 25.85 -14.66 -9.79
N PHE A 527 26.11 -13.35 -9.85
CA PHE A 527 27.15 -12.66 -9.09
C PHE A 527 26.51 -11.82 -7.98
N GLY A 528 26.93 -12.02 -6.72
CA GLY A 528 26.45 -11.27 -5.55
C GLY A 528 25.57 -12.08 -4.58
N ASP A 529 24.99 -11.41 -3.58
CA ASP A 529 24.08 -12.07 -2.62
C ASP A 529 22.75 -12.46 -3.31
N VAL A 530 22.43 -13.75 -3.29
CA VAL A 530 21.20 -14.31 -3.89
C VAL A 530 19.91 -13.82 -3.21
N ARG A 531 20.02 -13.21 -2.03
CA ARG A 531 18.91 -12.58 -1.29
C ARG A 531 18.69 -11.12 -1.69
N TYR A 532 19.39 -10.60 -2.68
CA TYR A 532 19.22 -9.21 -3.15
C TYR A 532 17.76 -8.83 -3.45
N ASP A 533 17.02 -9.72 -4.12
CA ASP A 533 15.60 -9.50 -4.40
C ASP A 533 14.75 -9.50 -3.11
N LEU A 534 15.08 -10.36 -2.15
CA LEU A 534 14.44 -10.36 -0.83
C LEU A 534 14.66 -9.02 -0.12
N TYR A 535 15.87 -8.46 -0.14
CA TYR A 535 16.15 -7.14 0.43
C TYR A 535 15.42 -6.00 -0.28
N LYS A 536 15.08 -6.14 -1.57
CA LYS A 536 14.19 -5.20 -2.27
C LYS A 536 12.75 -5.33 -1.83
N MET A 537 12.29 -6.57 -1.64
CA MET A 537 10.95 -6.82 -1.12
C MET A 537 10.80 -6.24 0.28
N MET A 538 11.82 -6.39 1.14
CA MET A 538 11.87 -5.77 2.47
C MET A 538 11.62 -4.26 2.40
N THR A 539 12.20 -3.55 1.43
CA THR A 539 11.96 -2.11 1.22
C THR A 539 10.48 -1.80 1.03
N ILE A 540 9.79 -2.53 0.14
CA ILE A 540 8.37 -2.30 -0.15
C ILE A 540 7.51 -2.69 1.06
N VAL A 541 7.83 -3.83 1.66
CA VAL A 541 7.06 -4.42 2.75
C VAL A 541 7.15 -3.59 4.03
N TYR A 542 8.34 -3.13 4.38
CA TYR A 542 8.54 -2.34 5.60
C TYR A 542 7.99 -0.94 5.43
N ASP A 543 8.07 -0.36 4.23
CA ASP A 543 7.38 0.92 3.94
C ASP A 543 5.87 0.80 4.21
N TYR A 544 5.21 -0.23 3.67
CA TYR A 544 3.79 -0.49 3.92
C TYR A 544 3.48 -0.79 5.39
N TYR A 545 4.21 -1.71 6.00
CA TYR A 545 4.02 -2.14 7.40
C TYR A 545 4.15 -0.99 8.38
N PHE A 546 5.23 -0.21 8.30
CA PHE A 546 5.43 0.93 9.19
C PHE A 546 4.49 2.08 8.86
N TYR A 547 4.13 2.32 7.59
CA TYR A 547 3.18 3.39 7.24
C TYR A 547 1.81 3.17 7.86
N ILE A 548 1.26 1.95 7.77
CA ILE A 548 -0.03 1.61 8.38
C ILE A 548 0.02 1.78 9.90
N ARG A 549 1.07 1.23 10.53
CA ARG A 549 1.19 1.25 11.99
C ARG A 549 1.43 2.65 12.54
N GLU A 550 2.43 3.35 12.01
CA GLU A 550 2.88 4.61 12.59
C GLU A 550 1.89 5.75 12.35
N ASN A 551 1.13 5.70 11.26
CA ASN A 551 0.07 6.66 10.98
C ASN A 551 -1.31 6.21 11.50
N GLY A 552 -1.43 5.07 12.19
CA GLY A 552 -2.67 4.66 12.86
C GLY A 552 -3.80 4.23 11.91
N VAL A 553 -3.47 3.45 10.86
CA VAL A 553 -4.45 2.93 9.88
C VAL A 553 -5.02 1.59 10.33
N TYR A 554 -6.35 1.41 10.29
CA TYR A 554 -7.06 0.30 10.96
C TYR A 554 -7.20 -0.97 10.09
N LEU A 555 -6.10 -1.43 9.49
CA LEU A 555 -6.12 -2.50 8.47
C LEU A 555 -5.79 -3.92 8.97
N ASP A 556 -5.33 -4.08 10.22
CA ASP A 556 -4.72 -5.34 10.69
C ASP A 556 -5.59 -6.59 10.52
N TYR A 557 -6.92 -6.46 10.58
CA TYR A 557 -7.87 -7.57 10.59
C TYR A 557 -8.50 -7.87 9.21
N PHE A 558 -7.96 -7.29 8.14
CA PHE A 558 -8.51 -7.43 6.79
C PHE A 558 -7.63 -8.31 5.88
N ASN A 559 -8.27 -9.09 5.00
CA ASN A 559 -7.59 -10.05 4.10
C ASN A 559 -6.68 -9.38 3.05
N ASN A 560 -6.82 -8.08 2.78
CA ASN A 560 -5.95 -7.36 1.87
C ASN A 560 -4.51 -7.28 2.41
N MET A 561 -4.33 -7.18 3.73
CA MET A 561 -3.01 -7.27 4.36
C MET A 561 -2.37 -8.62 4.05
N GLU A 562 -3.08 -9.73 4.27
CA GLU A 562 -2.55 -11.07 4.00
C GLU A 562 -2.05 -11.22 2.56
N LYS A 563 -2.82 -10.74 1.59
CA LYS A 563 -2.45 -10.78 0.16
C LYS A 563 -1.21 -9.94 -0.15
N PHE A 564 -1.04 -8.80 0.53
CA PHE A 564 0.11 -7.93 0.32
C PHE A 564 1.42 -8.57 0.83
N PHE A 565 1.38 -9.17 2.01
CA PHE A 565 2.58 -9.76 2.64
C PHE A 565 2.90 -11.18 2.14
N GLU A 566 1.94 -11.90 1.56
CA GLU A 566 2.12 -13.30 1.12
C GLU A 566 3.36 -13.52 0.23
N PRO A 567 3.63 -12.73 -0.82
CA PRO A 567 4.82 -12.94 -1.63
C PRO A 567 6.12 -12.83 -0.82
N TYR A 568 6.20 -11.87 0.11
CA TYR A 568 7.37 -11.68 0.95
C TYR A 568 7.58 -12.84 1.93
N ILE A 569 6.50 -13.27 2.59
CA ILE A 569 6.55 -14.43 3.50
C ILE A 569 6.99 -15.69 2.75
N GLU A 570 6.48 -15.92 1.54
CA GLU A 570 6.90 -17.04 0.71
C GLU A 570 8.39 -16.96 0.35
N ALA A 571 8.88 -15.78 -0.05
CA ALA A 571 10.29 -15.58 -0.35
C ALA A 571 11.18 -15.89 0.87
N ILE A 572 10.84 -15.38 2.06
CA ILE A 572 11.56 -15.69 3.31
C ILE A 572 11.56 -17.19 3.58
N ILE A 573 10.39 -17.84 3.58
CA ILE A 573 10.27 -19.26 3.94
C ILE A 573 11.04 -20.13 2.94
N SER A 574 11.09 -19.74 1.66
CA SER A 574 11.86 -20.45 0.63
C SER A 574 13.36 -20.51 0.94
N THR A 575 13.89 -19.55 1.71
CA THR A 575 15.32 -19.54 2.06
C THR A 575 15.75 -20.69 2.96
N TYR A 576 14.80 -21.32 3.67
CA TYR A 576 15.08 -22.46 4.54
C TYR A 576 14.99 -23.81 3.82
N SER A 577 14.73 -23.81 2.51
CA SER A 577 14.55 -25.06 1.78
C SER A 577 15.88 -25.81 1.62
N PRO A 578 15.93 -27.13 1.93
CA PRO A 578 17.13 -27.93 1.70
C PRO A 578 17.42 -28.19 0.21
N LYS A 579 16.49 -27.82 -0.69
CA LYS A 579 16.56 -28.03 -2.15
C LYS A 579 17.63 -27.19 -2.85
N THR A 580 18.29 -26.27 -2.15
CA THR A 580 19.35 -25.37 -2.67
C THR A 580 20.65 -26.10 -3.09
N LYS A 581 20.86 -27.35 -2.66
CA LYS A 581 22.13 -28.11 -2.81
C LYS A 581 22.37 -28.78 -4.18
N ARG A 582 21.85 -28.26 -5.29
CA ARG A 582 22.30 -28.72 -6.62
C ARG A 582 23.72 -28.22 -6.90
N THR A 583 24.73 -29.06 -6.63
CA THR A 583 26.11 -28.87 -7.11
C THR A 583 26.14 -29.01 -8.63
N ARG A 584 26.43 -27.92 -9.35
CA ARG A 584 26.78 -28.00 -10.77
C ARG A 584 28.17 -28.63 -10.86
N THR A 585 28.25 -29.86 -11.35
CA THR A 585 29.51 -30.61 -11.48
C THR A 585 30.37 -30.18 -12.67
N ASN A 586 29.87 -29.32 -13.58
CA ASN A 586 30.51 -28.99 -14.86
C ASN A 586 30.56 -27.48 -15.21
N THR A 587 30.70 -26.57 -14.25
CA THR A 587 30.87 -25.13 -14.54
C THR A 587 32.32 -24.68 -14.36
N VAL A 588 32.85 -23.94 -15.34
CA VAL A 588 34.24 -23.42 -15.41
C VAL A 588 34.54 -22.36 -14.32
N PHE A 589 33.52 -21.84 -13.64
CA PHE A 589 33.65 -20.84 -12.58
C PHE A 589 33.27 -21.44 -11.21
N PRO A 590 34.01 -21.10 -10.12
CA PRO A 590 33.59 -21.40 -8.76
C PRO A 590 32.20 -20.83 -8.46
N ASP A 591 31.38 -21.55 -7.68
CA ASP A 591 30.11 -21.03 -7.16
C ASP A 591 30.44 -20.03 -6.02
N PHE A 592 30.35 -18.73 -6.29
CA PHE A 592 30.67 -17.65 -5.35
C PHE A 592 29.50 -17.26 -4.43
N ASN A 593 28.39 -18.00 -4.45
CA ASN A 593 27.16 -17.62 -3.76
C ASN A 593 27.11 -18.20 -2.33
N GLN A 594 26.90 -17.33 -1.35
CA GLN A 594 26.64 -17.71 0.04
C GLN A 594 25.13 -17.94 0.22
N TYR A 595 24.72 -19.19 0.42
CA TYR A 595 23.31 -19.62 0.53
C TYR A 595 22.86 -19.74 1.99
N ASP A 596 23.18 -18.76 2.81
CA ASP A 596 22.73 -18.79 4.20
C ASP A 596 21.23 -18.54 4.25
N SER A 597 20.55 -19.31 5.10
CA SER A 597 19.16 -19.06 5.46
C SER A 597 19.01 -17.62 5.93
N TYR A 598 17.88 -17.00 5.61
CA TYR A 598 17.57 -15.69 6.17
C TYR A 598 17.41 -15.80 7.69
N ILE A 599 17.69 -14.72 8.43
CA ILE A 599 17.52 -14.68 9.89
C ILE A 599 16.38 -13.70 10.18
N LEU A 600 15.25 -14.22 10.69
CA LEU A 600 14.09 -13.40 11.00
C LEU A 600 14.41 -12.36 12.07
N ASN A 601 13.99 -11.12 11.85
CA ASN A 601 13.92 -10.14 12.92
C ASN A 601 12.49 -10.05 13.50
N ILE A 602 12.32 -9.23 14.54
CA ILE A 602 11.03 -9.09 15.24
C ILE A 602 9.89 -8.58 14.33
N TYR A 603 10.17 -7.76 13.31
CA TYR A 603 9.16 -7.26 12.38
C TYR A 603 8.73 -8.35 11.39
N ASP A 604 9.67 -9.16 10.90
CA ASP A 604 9.34 -10.33 10.08
C ASP A 604 8.45 -11.31 10.85
N TRP A 605 8.77 -11.52 12.14
CA TRP A 605 7.97 -12.33 13.04
C TRP A 605 6.56 -11.78 13.21
N ASP A 606 6.42 -10.50 13.53
CA ASP A 606 5.13 -9.83 13.70
C ASP A 606 4.29 -9.88 12.42
N ILE A 607 4.89 -9.64 11.25
CA ILE A 607 4.22 -9.73 9.94
C ILE A 607 3.69 -11.14 9.69
N ILE A 608 4.52 -12.18 9.89
CA ILE A 608 4.10 -13.57 9.69
C ILE A 608 2.95 -13.91 10.65
N ILE A 609 3.03 -13.51 11.91
CA ILE A 609 2.00 -13.83 12.90
C ILE A 609 0.71 -13.06 12.66
N LYS A 610 0.74 -11.77 12.34
CA LYS A 610 -0.47 -10.94 12.28
C LYS A 610 -1.08 -10.85 10.88
N HIS A 611 -0.27 -10.93 9.82
CA HIS A 611 -0.71 -10.66 8.45
C HIS A 611 -0.51 -11.83 7.49
N SER A 612 -0.74 -13.05 7.97
CA SER A 612 -0.77 -14.23 7.11
C SER A 612 -1.81 -15.24 7.59
N SER A 613 -2.26 -16.10 6.68
CA SER A 613 -3.19 -17.17 7.03
C SER A 613 -2.45 -18.41 7.54
N TYR A 614 -3.02 -19.05 8.55
CA TYR A 614 -2.53 -20.32 9.10
C TYR A 614 -2.32 -21.39 8.02
N LYS A 615 -3.32 -21.56 7.15
CA LYS A 615 -3.29 -22.55 6.06
C LYS A 615 -2.10 -22.30 5.14
N LYS A 616 -1.83 -21.04 4.80
CA LYS A 616 -0.73 -20.68 3.90
C LYS A 616 0.63 -20.93 4.55
N ILE A 617 0.86 -20.52 5.81
CA ILE A 617 2.14 -20.81 6.49
C ILE A 617 2.39 -22.32 6.48
N LYS A 618 1.38 -23.12 6.84
CA LYS A 618 1.48 -24.58 6.89
C LYS A 618 1.78 -25.19 5.51
N GLU A 619 1.16 -24.68 4.46
CA GLU A 619 1.45 -25.05 3.07
C GLU A 619 2.90 -24.73 2.69
N LEU A 620 3.38 -23.52 3.03
CA LEU A 620 4.73 -23.07 2.70
C LEU A 620 5.82 -23.89 3.42
N LEU A 621 5.64 -24.14 4.73
CA LEU A 621 6.56 -24.99 5.51
C LEU A 621 6.69 -26.39 4.90
N ARG A 622 5.57 -26.97 4.45
CA ARG A 622 5.54 -28.28 3.76
C ARG A 622 6.16 -28.22 2.36
N LYS A 623 5.76 -27.24 1.53
CA LYS A 623 6.25 -27.04 0.15
C LYS A 623 7.77 -26.95 0.08
N TYR A 624 8.35 -26.20 1.02
CA TYR A 624 9.79 -25.98 1.09
C TYR A 624 10.55 -26.95 1.99
N GLU A 625 9.87 -27.91 2.63
CA GLU A 625 10.47 -28.92 3.53
C GLU A 625 11.31 -28.28 4.64
N VAL A 626 10.77 -27.22 5.26
CA VAL A 626 11.47 -26.41 6.27
C VAL A 626 11.70 -27.24 7.52
N LYS A 627 12.96 -27.31 7.97
CA LYS A 627 13.36 -28.03 9.19
C LYS A 627 13.53 -27.12 10.40
N GLU A 628 14.16 -25.97 10.17
CA GLU A 628 14.56 -25.03 11.20
C GLU A 628 14.53 -23.61 10.65
N ILE A 629 13.86 -22.72 11.37
CA ILE A 629 13.80 -21.29 11.11
C ILE A 629 14.76 -20.60 12.08
N LEU A 630 15.57 -19.67 11.55
CA LEU A 630 16.51 -18.88 12.32
C LEU A 630 15.92 -17.50 12.63
N TYR A 631 16.18 -17.00 13.83
CA TYR A 631 15.74 -15.67 14.25
C TYR A 631 16.86 -14.95 15.00
N LYS A 632 16.79 -13.63 15.09
CA LYS A 632 17.77 -12.81 15.79
C LYS A 632 17.63 -12.95 17.31
N ASN A 633 18.75 -12.90 18.02
CA ASN A 633 18.80 -12.99 19.49
C ASN A 633 18.34 -11.70 20.21
N ASP A 634 17.89 -10.67 19.49
CA ASP A 634 17.47 -9.38 20.04
C ASP A 634 16.00 -9.36 20.50
N PHE A 635 15.25 -10.45 20.33
CA PHE A 635 13.90 -10.63 20.87
C PHE A 635 13.64 -12.06 21.36
N ASP A 636 12.75 -12.19 22.36
CA ASP A 636 12.38 -13.47 22.98
C ASP A 636 11.00 -13.92 22.45
N ILE A 637 10.97 -14.99 21.66
CA ILE A 637 9.71 -15.54 21.11
C ILE A 637 8.81 -16.15 22.18
N VAL A 638 9.38 -16.65 23.28
CA VAL A 638 8.62 -17.21 24.41
C VAL A 638 8.06 -16.09 25.29
N GLU A 639 8.74 -14.93 25.40
CA GLU A 639 8.15 -13.70 25.97
C GLU A 639 6.92 -13.24 25.15
N ILE A 640 7.02 -13.23 23.82
CA ILE A 640 5.89 -12.86 22.94
C ILE A 640 4.73 -13.84 23.10
N LEU A 641 5.02 -15.15 23.16
CA LEU A 641 4.03 -16.19 23.44
C LEU A 641 3.35 -15.95 24.80
N GLU A 642 4.14 -15.72 25.85
CA GLU A 642 3.64 -15.45 27.21
C GLU A 642 2.72 -14.23 27.25
N ASN A 643 3.13 -13.13 26.63
CA ASN A 643 2.36 -11.90 26.55
C ASN A 643 1.01 -12.11 25.87
N LEU A 644 1.00 -12.80 24.72
CA LEU A 644 -0.22 -13.13 24.00
C LEU A 644 -1.13 -14.05 24.82
N CYS A 645 -0.59 -15.15 25.36
CA CYS A 645 -1.34 -16.12 26.16
C CYS A 645 -1.97 -15.49 27.41
N ARG A 646 -1.24 -14.62 28.12
CA ARG A 646 -1.79 -13.86 29.25
C ARG A 646 -2.99 -13.02 28.85
N TYR A 647 -2.91 -12.32 27.71
CA TYR A 647 -4.04 -11.52 27.24
C TYR A 647 -5.21 -12.40 26.78
N ILE A 648 -4.96 -13.50 26.08
CA ILE A 648 -6.01 -14.47 25.70
C ILE A 648 -6.71 -15.03 26.93
N LYS A 649 -5.98 -15.37 27.99
CA LYS A 649 -6.56 -15.88 29.23
C LYS A 649 -7.49 -14.87 29.91
N LEU A 650 -7.13 -13.59 29.88
CA LEU A 650 -7.97 -12.50 30.39
C LEU A 650 -9.17 -12.21 29.47
N ARG A 651 -8.96 -12.25 28.16
CA ARG A 651 -9.92 -11.80 27.16
C ARG A 651 -9.78 -12.62 25.85
N PRO A 652 -10.35 -13.84 25.83
CA PRO A 652 -10.26 -14.70 24.66
C PRO A 652 -11.02 -14.08 23.49
N ASN A 653 -10.37 -14.02 22.33
CA ASN A 653 -10.99 -13.54 21.10
C ASN A 653 -10.40 -14.27 19.89
N ARG A 654 -11.18 -14.34 18.82
CA ARG A 654 -10.84 -15.10 17.62
C ARG A 654 -9.50 -14.68 16.99
N PHE A 655 -9.20 -13.37 16.90
CA PHE A 655 -7.99 -12.88 16.25
C PHE A 655 -6.72 -13.29 16.99
N ASN A 656 -6.70 -13.12 18.31
CA ASN A 656 -5.56 -13.52 19.12
C ASN A 656 -5.40 -15.05 19.21
N ILE A 657 -6.50 -15.81 19.16
CA ILE A 657 -6.44 -17.28 19.06
C ILE A 657 -5.83 -17.70 17.71
N GLU A 658 -6.15 -17.01 16.62
CA GLU A 658 -5.50 -17.22 15.32
C GLU A 658 -4.00 -16.85 15.36
N TYR A 659 -3.61 -15.79 16.08
CA TYR A 659 -2.19 -15.47 16.30
C TYR A 659 -1.48 -16.57 17.11
N LEU A 660 -2.12 -17.08 18.17
CA LEU A 660 -1.60 -18.17 18.98
C LEU A 660 -1.41 -19.44 18.14
N LYS A 661 -2.40 -19.79 17.31
CA LYS A 661 -2.32 -20.94 16.41
C LYS A 661 -1.14 -20.84 15.45
N LYS A 662 -0.88 -19.67 14.88
CA LYS A 662 0.29 -19.41 14.02
C LYS A 662 1.61 -19.46 14.80
N LEU A 663 1.66 -18.92 16.02
CA LEU A 663 2.84 -19.01 16.89
C LEU A 663 3.18 -20.45 17.22
N VAL A 664 2.19 -21.26 17.64
CA VAL A 664 2.40 -22.69 17.95
C VAL A 664 2.87 -23.45 16.72
N LEU A 665 2.32 -23.16 15.53
CA LEU A 665 2.81 -23.73 14.28
C LEU A 665 4.29 -23.38 14.03
N LEU A 666 4.70 -22.11 14.18
CA LEU A 666 6.10 -21.71 13.98
C LEU A 666 7.05 -22.33 15.01
N LEU A 667 6.60 -22.53 16.26
CA LEU A 667 7.39 -23.22 17.29
C LEU A 667 7.75 -24.66 16.86
N THR A 668 6.92 -25.31 16.04
CA THR A 668 7.26 -26.64 15.49
C THR A 668 8.48 -26.63 14.56
N ALA A 669 8.84 -25.46 14.03
CA ALA A 669 9.94 -25.24 13.09
C ALA A 669 11.12 -24.46 13.72
N ILE A 670 11.10 -24.20 15.03
CA ILE A 670 12.18 -23.48 15.72
C ILE A 670 12.86 -24.40 16.71
N LYS A 671 14.17 -24.25 16.86
CA LYS A 671 14.94 -24.93 17.89
C LYS A 671 15.04 -24.04 19.11
N LEU A 672 14.43 -24.49 20.21
CA LEU A 672 14.54 -23.88 21.53
C LEU A 672 15.47 -24.72 22.41
N ASP A 673 16.07 -24.09 23.41
CA ASP A 673 16.78 -24.81 24.47
C ASP A 673 15.80 -25.40 25.50
N GLU A 674 16.33 -26.18 26.44
CA GLU A 674 15.53 -26.90 27.45
C GLU A 674 14.70 -25.96 28.34
N ASP A 675 15.28 -24.84 28.79
CA ASP A 675 14.60 -23.87 29.65
C ASP A 675 13.44 -23.18 28.91
N TYR A 676 13.67 -22.76 27.67
CA TYR A 676 12.65 -22.13 26.84
C TYR A 676 11.54 -23.10 26.44
N VAL A 677 11.86 -24.39 26.19
CA VAL A 677 10.83 -25.42 25.92
C VAL A 677 9.93 -25.62 27.13
N ASN A 678 10.49 -25.81 28.32
CA ASN A 678 9.71 -26.02 29.54
C ASN A 678 8.87 -24.78 29.89
N ARG A 679 9.42 -23.57 29.70
CA ARG A 679 8.65 -22.32 29.86
C ARG A 679 7.50 -22.23 28.85
N ALA A 680 7.73 -22.55 27.58
CA ALA A 680 6.69 -22.55 26.55
C ALA A 680 5.58 -23.57 26.84
N VAL A 681 5.93 -24.79 27.29
CA VAL A 681 4.96 -25.81 27.72
C VAL A 681 4.09 -25.29 28.85
N LYS A 682 4.68 -24.68 29.88
CA LYS A 682 3.93 -24.11 31.01
C LYS A 682 2.98 -23.00 30.59
N ILE A 683 3.42 -22.12 29.69
CA ILE A 683 2.57 -21.03 29.14
C ILE A 683 1.40 -21.60 28.35
N LEU A 684 1.65 -22.60 27.50
CA LEU A 684 0.62 -23.24 26.69
C LEU A 684 -0.34 -24.09 27.53
N GLU A 685 0.14 -24.73 28.61
CA GLU A 685 -0.74 -25.37 29.59
C GLU A 685 -1.65 -24.35 30.28
N ASP A 686 -1.09 -23.21 30.71
CA ASP A 686 -1.83 -22.17 31.44
C ASP A 686 -2.94 -21.52 30.59
N VAL A 687 -2.70 -21.25 29.30
CA VAL A 687 -3.70 -20.64 28.40
C VAL A 687 -4.84 -21.59 28.04
N LEU A 688 -4.61 -22.91 28.15
CA LEU A 688 -5.65 -23.91 27.96
C LEU A 688 -6.62 -23.98 29.15
N ILE A 689 -6.30 -23.35 30.28
CA ILE A 689 -7.15 -23.31 31.47
C ILE A 689 -7.74 -21.90 31.64
N ASN A 690 -9.07 -21.84 31.70
CA ASN A 690 -9.85 -20.62 31.85
C ASN A 690 -9.60 -19.97 33.22
N MET A 691 -10.05 -18.73 33.42
CA MET A 691 -10.02 -18.09 34.75
C MET A 691 -10.83 -18.85 35.80
N ASP A 692 -11.86 -19.60 35.38
CA ASP A 692 -12.70 -20.43 36.26
C ASP A 692 -12.06 -21.80 36.60
N GLY A 693 -10.87 -22.10 36.06
CA GLY A 693 -10.15 -23.35 36.30
C GLY A 693 -10.51 -24.51 35.36
N ASN A 694 -11.50 -24.34 34.48
CA ASN A 694 -11.93 -25.35 33.51
C ASN A 694 -11.06 -25.32 32.23
N LEU A 695 -11.12 -26.38 31.42
CA LEU A 695 -10.46 -26.45 30.11
C LEU A 695 -11.13 -25.55 29.06
N HIS A 696 -10.35 -24.76 28.34
CA HIS A 696 -10.80 -23.97 27.20
C HIS A 696 -10.88 -24.83 25.95
N VAL A 697 -11.95 -25.63 25.80
CA VAL A 697 -12.11 -26.62 24.73
C VAL A 697 -11.85 -26.04 23.33
N TYR A 698 -12.33 -24.83 23.03
CA TYR A 698 -12.07 -24.19 21.74
C TYR A 698 -10.57 -24.00 21.46
N ILE A 699 -9.83 -23.30 22.35
CA ILE A 699 -8.37 -23.10 22.20
C ILE A 699 -7.65 -24.45 22.14
N PHE A 700 -8.01 -25.38 23.02
CA PHE A 700 -7.46 -26.75 22.99
C PHE A 700 -7.60 -27.35 21.61
N THR A 701 -8.78 -27.33 21.00
CA THR A 701 -8.98 -27.90 19.67
C THR A 701 -8.25 -27.15 18.56
N GLU A 702 -8.16 -25.81 18.63
CA GLU A 702 -7.56 -25.00 17.57
C GLU A 702 -6.04 -25.18 17.47
N ILE A 703 -5.35 -25.37 18.59
CA ILE A 703 -3.87 -25.50 18.61
C ILE A 703 -3.38 -26.95 18.70
N ASN A 704 -4.24 -27.91 19.05
CA ASN A 704 -3.83 -29.26 19.45
C ASN A 704 -2.94 -29.97 18.40
N GLU A 705 -3.22 -29.87 17.10
CA GLU A 705 -2.41 -30.55 16.09
C GLU A 705 -0.95 -30.09 16.11
N ASP A 706 -0.73 -28.78 16.06
CA ASP A 706 0.62 -28.21 16.01
C ASP A 706 1.28 -28.25 17.39
N PHE A 707 0.49 -28.14 18.47
CA PHE A 707 1.01 -28.31 19.82
C PHE A 707 1.53 -29.73 20.06
N ASN A 708 0.82 -30.76 19.58
CA ASN A 708 1.29 -32.14 19.66
C ASN A 708 2.56 -32.35 18.82
N CYS A 709 2.69 -31.68 17.67
CA CYS A 709 3.94 -31.69 16.89
C CYS A 709 5.10 -31.08 17.68
N PHE A 710 4.88 -29.94 18.34
CA PHE A 710 5.87 -29.31 19.22
C PHE A 710 6.26 -30.20 20.41
N ILE A 711 5.28 -30.81 21.08
CA ILE A 711 5.52 -31.75 22.20
C ILE A 711 6.35 -32.95 21.72
N ASN A 712 5.94 -33.59 20.63
CA ASN A 712 6.62 -34.79 20.12
C ASN A 712 8.07 -34.51 19.70
N ARG A 713 8.34 -33.33 19.13
CA ARG A 713 9.71 -32.90 18.76
C ARG A 713 10.63 -32.71 19.98
N ASN A 714 10.06 -32.41 21.15
CA ASN A 714 10.80 -32.04 22.36
C ASN A 714 10.54 -33.00 23.54
N ASN A 715 10.00 -34.19 23.30
CA ASN A 715 9.55 -35.11 24.36
C ASN A 715 10.65 -35.57 25.33
N GLU A 716 11.92 -35.56 24.90
CA GLU A 716 13.08 -35.94 25.73
C GLU A 716 13.49 -34.87 26.74
N ILE A 717 13.10 -33.60 26.53
CA ILE A 717 13.50 -32.45 27.36
C ILE A 717 12.35 -31.82 28.15
N ILE A 718 11.10 -32.21 27.87
CA ILE A 718 9.93 -31.76 28.63
C ILE A 718 9.94 -32.42 30.01
N SER A 719 9.69 -31.61 31.04
CA SER A 719 9.67 -32.06 32.43
C SER A 719 8.64 -33.18 32.67
N ASN A 720 9.01 -34.16 33.50
CA ASN A 720 8.08 -35.20 33.93
C ASN A 720 6.86 -34.58 34.62
N ASN A 721 5.68 -35.19 34.41
CA ASN A 721 4.41 -34.74 34.96
C ASN A 721 3.95 -33.33 34.52
N SER A 722 4.43 -32.79 33.39
CA SER A 722 3.79 -31.62 32.75
C SER A 722 2.34 -31.92 32.33
N PHE A 723 1.52 -30.88 32.13
CA PHE A 723 0.10 -31.01 31.75
C PHE A 723 -0.85 -31.51 32.83
N GLU A 724 -0.47 -31.48 34.10
CA GLU A 724 -1.33 -31.91 35.20
C GLU A 724 -2.67 -31.17 35.24
N LEU A 725 -2.69 -29.84 35.04
CA LEU A 725 -3.92 -29.05 35.08
C LEU A 725 -4.86 -29.43 33.94
N VAL A 726 -4.31 -29.55 32.73
CA VAL A 726 -5.07 -29.95 31.54
C VAL A 726 -5.60 -31.38 31.70
N ILE A 727 -4.79 -32.30 32.21
CA ILE A 727 -5.20 -33.68 32.51
C ILE A 727 -6.29 -33.76 33.59
N ASN A 728 -6.33 -32.81 34.53
CA ASN A 728 -7.41 -32.72 35.52
C ASN A 728 -8.76 -32.41 34.88
N GLU A 729 -8.79 -31.51 33.92
CA GLU A 729 -10.02 -31.06 33.29
C GLU A 729 -10.44 -31.88 32.07
N LEU A 730 -9.51 -32.56 31.38
CA LEU A 730 -9.77 -33.32 30.14
C LEU A 730 -10.83 -34.42 30.26
N PHE A 731 -11.03 -34.94 31.47
CA PHE A 731 -11.87 -36.10 31.75
C PHE A 731 -13.25 -35.74 32.36
N THR A 732 -13.60 -34.45 32.41
CA THR A 732 -14.89 -33.96 32.95
C THR A 732 -16.03 -34.12 31.96
N GLU A 733 -17.28 -34.39 32.44
CA GLU A 733 -18.50 -34.64 31.61
C GLU A 733 -18.71 -33.55 30.54
N GLU A 734 -18.49 -32.30 30.96
CA GLU A 734 -18.66 -31.10 30.16
C GLU A 734 -17.72 -31.06 28.94
N VAL A 735 -16.43 -31.37 29.12
CA VAL A 735 -15.44 -31.33 28.05
C VAL A 735 -15.76 -32.33 26.93
N TYR A 736 -16.19 -33.55 27.27
CA TYR A 736 -16.55 -34.53 26.25
C TYR A 736 -17.83 -34.14 25.52
N ILE A 737 -18.84 -33.61 26.20
CA ILE A 737 -20.09 -33.18 25.53
C ILE A 737 -19.78 -32.08 24.51
N GLN A 738 -18.95 -31.10 24.87
CA GLN A 738 -18.52 -30.05 23.94
C GLN A 738 -17.75 -30.63 22.75
N LEU A 739 -16.80 -31.55 22.98
CA LEU A 739 -16.02 -32.18 21.91
C LEU A 739 -16.81 -33.18 21.06
N GLU A 740 -17.82 -33.85 21.62
CA GLU A 740 -18.73 -34.75 20.91
C GLU A 740 -19.66 -33.96 19.99
N GLY A 741 -20.23 -32.85 20.49
CA GLY A 741 -21.03 -31.93 19.67
C GLY A 741 -20.29 -31.44 18.42
N ASP A 742 -18.98 -31.22 18.55
CA ASP A 742 -18.11 -30.77 17.45
C ASP A 742 -17.47 -31.91 16.63
N ASN A 743 -17.74 -33.19 16.92
CA ASN A 743 -17.05 -34.35 16.35
C ASN A 743 -15.51 -34.34 16.53
N LYS A 744 -15.01 -33.69 17.58
CA LYS A 744 -13.58 -33.47 17.89
C LYS A 744 -13.04 -34.35 19.02
N THR A 745 -13.75 -35.40 19.46
CA THR A 745 -13.27 -36.29 20.56
C THR A 745 -11.89 -36.95 20.32
N ARG A 746 -11.46 -37.08 19.06
CA ARG A 746 -10.11 -37.59 18.71
C ARG A 746 -8.97 -36.66 19.16
N THR A 747 -9.25 -35.39 19.43
CA THR A 747 -8.28 -34.41 19.92
C THR A 747 -7.68 -34.85 21.25
N ILE A 748 -8.51 -35.33 22.20
CA ILE A 748 -8.07 -35.90 23.49
C ILE A 748 -7.06 -37.03 23.26
N PHE A 749 -7.40 -37.96 22.36
CA PHE A 749 -6.54 -39.11 22.05
C PHE A 749 -5.17 -38.67 21.54
N SER A 750 -5.13 -37.74 20.57
CA SER A 750 -3.87 -37.27 20.01
C SER A 750 -2.99 -36.59 21.04
N PHE A 751 -3.58 -35.80 21.94
CA PHE A 751 -2.87 -35.10 23.01
C PHE A 751 -2.30 -36.06 24.05
N LEU A 752 -3.13 -36.96 24.58
CA LEU A 752 -2.69 -37.96 25.56
C LEU A 752 -1.59 -38.86 24.98
N ASN A 753 -1.63 -39.17 23.68
CA ASN A 753 -0.59 -39.95 23.03
C ASN A 753 0.75 -39.17 22.95
N SER A 754 0.74 -37.86 22.67
CA SER A 754 1.97 -37.05 22.64
C SER A 754 2.61 -36.86 24.01
N ILE A 755 1.82 -36.76 25.08
CA ILE A 755 2.35 -36.56 26.44
C ILE A 755 2.67 -37.86 27.18
N LYS A 756 2.25 -39.01 26.63
CA LYS A 756 2.47 -40.34 27.20
C LYS A 756 3.93 -40.59 27.66
N PRO A 757 4.98 -40.17 26.94
CA PRO A 757 6.36 -40.45 27.36
C PRO A 757 6.74 -39.90 28.74
N PHE A 758 6.12 -38.82 29.20
CA PHE A 758 6.52 -38.09 30.42
C PHE A 758 5.38 -37.84 31.42
N SER A 759 4.11 -38.04 31.04
CA SER A 759 2.93 -37.78 31.88
C SER A 759 1.94 -38.93 32.02
N TYR A 760 2.29 -40.16 31.59
CA TYR A 760 1.38 -41.31 31.63
C TYR A 760 0.79 -41.59 33.03
N ASN A 761 1.60 -41.43 34.08
CA ASN A 761 1.18 -41.72 35.46
C ASN A 761 0.06 -40.78 35.95
N LEU A 762 -0.06 -39.57 35.40
CA LEU A 762 -1.07 -38.59 35.83
C LEU A 762 -2.50 -38.94 35.42
N TYR A 763 -2.67 -39.71 34.34
CA TYR A 763 -3.99 -40.03 33.79
C TYR A 763 -4.30 -41.53 33.75
N LYS A 764 -3.34 -42.41 34.04
CA LYS A 764 -3.58 -43.87 34.06
C LYS A 764 -4.70 -44.23 35.04
N ASP A 765 -4.62 -43.78 36.29
CA ASP A 765 -5.61 -44.10 37.33
C ASP A 765 -7.00 -43.53 37.00
N LYS A 766 -7.06 -42.41 36.28
CA LYS A 766 -8.32 -41.83 35.81
C LYS A 766 -8.97 -42.70 34.74
N ILE A 767 -8.18 -43.22 33.81
CA ILE A 767 -8.66 -44.17 32.80
C ILE A 767 -9.13 -45.45 33.50
N ASP A 768 -8.37 -45.97 34.47
CA ASP A 768 -8.75 -47.16 35.24
C ASP A 768 -10.08 -46.95 35.98
N LYS A 769 -10.24 -45.83 36.70
CA LYS A 769 -11.48 -45.46 37.38
C LYS A 769 -12.69 -45.36 36.42
N MET A 770 -12.51 -44.76 35.24
CA MET A 770 -13.58 -44.68 34.24
C MET A 770 -14.02 -46.06 33.73
N ILE A 771 -13.07 -47.00 33.60
CA ILE A 771 -13.36 -48.38 33.21
C ILE A 771 -14.16 -49.09 34.31
N GLU A 772 -13.81 -48.89 35.58
CA GLU A 772 -14.54 -49.43 36.73
C GLU A 772 -15.97 -48.88 36.81
N GLU A 773 -16.16 -47.57 36.55
CA GLU A 773 -17.46 -46.89 36.56
C GLU A 773 -18.33 -47.20 35.33
N ASN A 774 -17.84 -48.02 34.38
CA ASN A 774 -18.53 -48.35 33.13
C ASN A 774 -18.95 -47.12 32.31
N ASN A 775 -18.15 -46.04 32.33
CA ASN A 775 -18.43 -44.84 31.57
C ASN A 775 -18.05 -45.02 30.08
N PHE A 776 -18.77 -45.91 29.39
CA PHE A 776 -18.48 -46.35 28.02
C PHE A 776 -18.45 -45.20 27.00
N LYS A 777 -19.21 -44.13 27.27
CA LYS A 777 -19.21 -42.91 26.45
C LYS A 777 -17.80 -42.29 26.43
N TYR A 778 -17.21 -42.05 27.61
CA TYR A 778 -15.84 -41.56 27.76
C TYR A 778 -14.78 -42.52 27.24
N ILE A 779 -14.90 -43.81 27.63
CA ILE A 779 -13.94 -44.84 27.24
C ILE A 779 -13.84 -44.95 25.71
N SER A 780 -14.95 -44.75 24.97
CA SER A 780 -14.95 -44.77 23.51
C SER A 780 -14.07 -43.67 22.87
N GLY A 781 -13.87 -42.55 23.57
CA GLY A 781 -12.97 -41.46 23.16
C GLY A 781 -11.48 -41.83 23.30
N VAL A 782 -11.14 -42.66 24.29
CA VAL A 782 -9.76 -43.04 24.65
C VAL A 782 -9.44 -44.53 24.42
N SER A 783 -10.34 -45.24 23.74
CA SER A 783 -10.33 -46.69 23.45
C SER A 783 -9.02 -47.21 22.82
N LYS A 784 -8.27 -46.36 22.14
CA LYS A 784 -6.98 -46.67 21.52
C LYS A 784 -5.78 -46.55 22.50
N LEU A 785 -5.95 -45.90 23.65
CA LEU A 785 -4.91 -45.74 24.68
C LEU A 785 -4.93 -46.86 25.72
N VAL A 786 -6.04 -47.60 25.81
CA VAL A 786 -6.19 -48.67 26.78
C VAL A 786 -5.32 -49.89 26.42
N SER A 787 -4.70 -50.48 27.44
CA SER A 787 -3.90 -51.69 27.35
C SER A 787 -4.72 -52.90 26.88
N LYS A 788 -4.06 -53.95 26.41
CA LYS A 788 -4.73 -55.21 26.03
C LYS A 788 -5.55 -55.81 27.18
N GLU A 789 -5.11 -55.62 28.43
CA GLU A 789 -5.81 -56.11 29.62
C GLU A 789 -7.08 -55.28 29.90
N GLN A 790 -6.95 -53.95 29.89
CA GLN A 790 -8.09 -53.03 30.02
C GLN A 790 -9.13 -53.27 28.92
N LYS A 791 -8.72 -53.54 27.67
CA LYS A 791 -9.64 -53.89 26.58
C LYS A 791 -10.49 -55.12 26.90
N LYS A 792 -9.92 -56.15 27.54
CA LYS A 792 -10.69 -57.34 27.96
C LYS A 792 -11.73 -56.99 29.03
N ILE A 793 -11.37 -56.15 30.00
CA ILE A 793 -12.29 -55.68 31.05
C ILE A 793 -13.44 -54.89 30.42
N ILE A 794 -13.11 -53.92 29.56
CA ILE A 794 -14.10 -53.10 28.85
C ILE A 794 -15.01 -53.98 28.00
N SER A 795 -14.45 -54.96 27.27
CA SER A 795 -15.22 -55.90 26.45
C SER A 795 -16.24 -56.68 27.28
N ASN A 796 -15.81 -57.24 28.42
CA ASN A 796 -16.70 -57.97 29.31
C ASN A 796 -17.80 -57.06 29.88
N ASN A 797 -17.43 -55.85 30.33
CA ASN A 797 -18.36 -54.90 30.92
C ASN A 797 -19.42 -54.41 29.91
N ILE A 798 -19.02 -54.16 28.65
CA ILE A 798 -19.94 -53.78 27.57
C ILE A 798 -20.87 -54.94 27.23
N LEU A 799 -20.34 -56.16 27.06
CA LEU A 799 -21.17 -57.32 26.73
C LEU A 799 -22.19 -57.62 27.84
N ASN A 800 -21.83 -57.43 29.11
CA ASN A 800 -22.74 -57.58 30.25
C ASN A 800 -23.81 -56.47 30.35
N ASN A 801 -23.56 -55.29 29.78
CA ASN A 801 -24.48 -54.14 29.81
C ASN A 801 -24.96 -53.75 28.39
N ILE A 802 -24.92 -54.67 27.44
CA ILE A 802 -25.10 -54.35 26.01
C ILE A 802 -26.48 -53.77 25.72
N ASP A 803 -27.51 -54.21 26.46
CA ASP A 803 -28.88 -53.74 26.32
C ASP A 803 -29.04 -52.26 26.69
N ASN A 804 -28.26 -51.78 27.66
CA ASN A 804 -28.29 -50.39 28.13
C ASN A 804 -27.24 -49.50 27.43
N THR A 805 -26.41 -50.07 26.56
CA THR A 805 -25.33 -49.34 25.88
C THR A 805 -25.82 -48.77 24.54
N ASN A 806 -25.44 -47.52 24.25
CA ASN A 806 -25.74 -46.87 22.96
C ASN A 806 -25.05 -47.63 21.81
N ILE A 807 -25.79 -47.89 20.72
CA ILE A 807 -25.31 -48.66 19.58
C ILE A 807 -24.12 -48.01 18.86
N ASN A 808 -24.05 -46.68 18.79
CA ASN A 808 -22.92 -45.96 18.20
C ASN A 808 -21.64 -46.17 19.03
N THR A 809 -21.77 -46.24 20.35
CA THR A 809 -20.64 -46.57 21.26
C THR A 809 -20.13 -47.98 21.02
N VAL A 810 -21.04 -48.96 20.88
CA VAL A 810 -20.70 -50.37 20.57
C VAL A 810 -19.97 -50.45 19.22
N ILE A 811 -20.53 -49.83 18.18
CA ILE A 811 -19.93 -49.76 16.83
C ILE A 811 -18.52 -49.14 16.87
N ARG A 812 -18.34 -48.04 17.60
CA ARG A 812 -17.04 -47.38 17.76
C ARG A 812 -16.00 -48.30 18.41
N PHE A 813 -16.39 -49.06 19.43
CA PHE A 813 -15.49 -50.05 20.05
C PHE A 813 -15.08 -51.20 19.12
N ILE A 814 -15.93 -51.57 18.16
CA ILE A 814 -15.59 -52.56 17.13
C ILE A 814 -14.58 -51.95 16.15
N PHE A 815 -14.80 -50.71 15.70
CA PHE A 815 -13.82 -50.01 14.85
C PHE A 815 -12.44 -49.90 15.51
N ASP A 816 -12.41 -49.65 16.82
CA ASP A 816 -11.17 -49.49 17.61
C ASP A 816 -10.55 -50.83 18.09
N ASN A 817 -11.10 -51.98 17.67
CA ASN A 817 -10.68 -53.32 18.11
C ASN A 817 -10.62 -53.45 19.64
N VAL A 818 -11.66 -52.97 20.33
CA VAL A 818 -11.85 -53.19 21.77
C VAL A 818 -12.76 -54.39 22.01
N ILE A 819 -13.80 -54.53 21.20
CA ILE A 819 -14.72 -55.68 21.21
C ILE A 819 -14.78 -56.30 19.81
N GLU A 820 -14.94 -57.62 19.76
CA GLU A 820 -15.14 -58.34 18.51
C GLU A 820 -16.61 -58.45 18.18
N TYR A 821 -16.97 -58.31 16.90
CA TYR A 821 -18.33 -58.55 16.44
C TYR A 821 -18.73 -60.00 16.71
N ASN A 822 -19.90 -60.21 17.31
CA ASN A 822 -20.43 -61.53 17.65
C ASN A 822 -21.96 -61.53 17.57
N GLU A 823 -22.58 -62.70 17.82
CA GLU A 823 -24.04 -62.86 17.75
C GLU A 823 -24.82 -61.92 18.69
N VAL A 824 -24.25 -61.58 19.86
CA VAL A 824 -24.89 -60.68 20.84
C VAL A 824 -24.94 -59.25 20.29
N ILE A 825 -23.83 -58.76 19.73
CA ILE A 825 -23.74 -57.45 19.09
C ILE A 825 -24.63 -57.39 17.85
N GLU A 826 -24.62 -58.44 17.04
CA GLU A 826 -25.48 -58.55 15.87
C GLU A 826 -26.96 -58.44 16.24
N SER A 827 -27.40 -59.15 17.28
CA SER A 827 -28.77 -59.03 17.80
C SER A 827 -29.07 -57.61 18.24
N LYS A 828 -28.15 -56.96 18.97
CA LYS A 828 -28.31 -55.56 19.40
C LYS A 828 -28.47 -54.59 18.22
N ILE A 829 -27.66 -54.74 17.16
CA ILE A 829 -27.77 -53.92 15.95
C ILE A 829 -29.14 -54.16 15.28
N LEU A 830 -29.53 -55.42 15.10
CA LEU A 830 -30.81 -55.77 14.50
C LEU A 830 -31.99 -55.25 15.30
N ASP A 831 -31.95 -55.30 16.63
CA ASP A 831 -33.02 -54.78 17.49
C ASP A 831 -33.12 -53.26 17.42
N ASN A 832 -31.99 -52.53 17.35
CA ASN A 832 -32.01 -51.08 17.11
C ASN A 832 -32.60 -50.75 15.72
N LEU A 833 -32.20 -51.48 14.67
CA LEU A 833 -32.78 -51.31 13.34
C LEU A 833 -34.28 -51.59 13.32
N ARG A 834 -34.75 -52.64 14.01
CA ARG A 834 -36.19 -52.94 14.17
C ARG A 834 -36.95 -51.81 14.86
N ILE A 835 -36.38 -51.21 15.92
CA ILE A 835 -36.98 -50.09 16.64
C ILE A 835 -37.12 -48.87 15.71
N HIS A 836 -36.05 -48.50 15.01
CA HIS A 836 -36.08 -47.35 14.11
C HIS A 836 -36.99 -47.58 12.89
N ASP A 837 -37.01 -48.80 12.32
CA ASP A 837 -37.91 -49.19 11.23
C ASP A 837 -39.37 -49.09 11.66
N SER A 838 -39.69 -49.60 12.85
CA SER A 838 -41.04 -49.52 13.43
C SER A 838 -41.47 -48.08 13.69
N ASN A 839 -40.57 -47.22 14.16
CA ASN A 839 -40.86 -45.80 14.38
C ASN A 839 -41.09 -45.07 13.05
N ARG A 840 -40.29 -45.35 12.02
CA ARG A 840 -40.44 -44.79 10.66
C ARG A 840 -41.79 -45.18 10.04
N LYS A 841 -42.23 -46.43 10.25
CA LYS A 841 -43.55 -46.92 9.80
C LYS A 841 -44.72 -46.30 10.58
N LYS A 842 -44.55 -45.99 11.87
CA LYS A 842 -45.57 -45.35 12.72
C LYS A 842 -45.77 -43.86 12.41
N SER A 843 -44.77 -43.17 11.89
CA SER A 843 -44.85 -41.74 11.57
C SER A 843 -44.33 -41.44 10.16
N PRO A 844 -45.08 -41.83 9.11
CA PRO A 844 -44.68 -41.60 7.73
C PRO A 844 -44.58 -40.08 7.46
N GLY A 845 -43.39 -39.61 7.08
CA GLY A 845 -43.15 -38.21 6.69
C GLY A 845 -42.38 -37.35 7.71
N ILE A 846 -42.16 -37.82 8.93
CA ILE A 846 -41.28 -37.15 9.91
C ILE A 846 -39.88 -37.78 9.83
N ARG A 847 -38.85 -36.97 9.53
CA ARG A 847 -37.45 -37.41 9.52
C ARG A 847 -36.60 -36.55 10.47
N SER A 848 -35.66 -37.18 11.17
CA SER A 848 -34.56 -36.51 11.88
C SER A 848 -33.31 -36.50 10.99
N PHE A 849 -32.47 -35.48 11.11
CA PHE A 849 -31.17 -35.42 10.42
C PHE A 849 -30.04 -35.36 11.47
N PRO A 850 -29.04 -36.27 11.42
CA PRO A 850 -28.96 -37.44 10.54
C PRO A 850 -30.05 -38.50 10.86
N GLU A 851 -30.39 -39.33 9.87
CA GLU A 851 -31.40 -40.37 10.01
C GLU A 851 -30.79 -41.61 10.72
N PRO A 852 -31.31 -42.04 11.90
CA PRO A 852 -30.65 -43.07 12.71
C PRO A 852 -30.57 -44.46 12.08
N LEU A 853 -31.59 -44.86 11.31
CA LEU A 853 -31.64 -46.16 10.65
C LEU A 853 -30.60 -46.20 9.53
N GLU A 854 -30.55 -45.18 8.69
CA GLU A 854 -29.57 -45.04 7.61
C GLU A 854 -28.15 -44.96 8.18
N SER A 855 -27.95 -44.22 9.27
CA SER A 855 -26.66 -44.10 9.97
C SER A 855 -26.14 -45.44 10.52
N ILE A 856 -27.01 -46.28 11.11
CA ILE A 856 -26.60 -47.62 11.59
C ILE A 856 -26.24 -48.52 10.41
N LEU A 857 -27.02 -48.51 9.32
CA LEU A 857 -26.73 -49.30 8.13
C LEU A 857 -25.41 -48.88 7.48
N ASP A 858 -25.13 -47.58 7.44
CA ASP A 858 -23.87 -47.05 6.93
C ASP A 858 -22.68 -47.59 7.73
N HIS A 859 -22.76 -47.63 9.05
CA HIS A 859 -21.71 -48.23 9.87
C HIS A 859 -21.58 -49.74 9.65
N VAL A 860 -22.68 -50.48 9.49
CA VAL A 860 -22.67 -51.92 9.21
C VAL A 860 -21.94 -52.20 7.89
N ILE A 861 -22.19 -51.40 6.86
CA ILE A 861 -21.48 -51.49 5.57
C ILE A 861 -19.97 -51.29 5.78
N VAL A 862 -19.57 -50.24 6.50
CA VAL A 862 -18.14 -49.99 6.75
C VAL A 862 -17.50 -51.14 7.53
N LEU A 863 -18.18 -51.68 8.55
CA LEU A 863 -17.70 -52.84 9.32
C LEU A 863 -17.53 -54.08 8.44
N PHE A 864 -18.45 -54.32 7.51
CA PHE A 864 -18.35 -55.39 6.52
C PHE A 864 -17.15 -55.20 5.59
N LEU A 865 -16.99 -54.00 5.02
CA LEU A 865 -15.86 -53.67 4.14
C LEU A 865 -14.50 -53.76 4.85
N LEU A 866 -14.47 -53.52 6.16
CA LEU A 866 -13.28 -53.70 7.01
C LEU A 866 -13.08 -55.15 7.51
N CYS A 867 -13.87 -56.10 7.01
CA CYS A 867 -13.84 -57.52 7.38
C CYS A 867 -13.97 -57.77 8.90
N LYS A 868 -14.81 -57.00 9.60
CA LYS A 868 -15.03 -57.10 11.05
C LYS A 868 -15.98 -58.23 11.47
N GLY A 869 -16.16 -59.28 10.65
CA GLY A 869 -17.00 -60.43 10.97
C GLY A 869 -18.51 -60.25 10.72
N VAL A 870 -18.92 -59.13 10.10
CA VAL A 870 -20.32 -58.85 9.76
C VAL A 870 -20.80 -59.76 8.62
N SER A 871 -21.89 -60.49 8.84
CA SER A 871 -22.59 -61.22 7.77
C SER A 871 -23.65 -60.34 7.11
N ILE A 872 -23.28 -59.64 6.04
CA ILE A 872 -24.11 -58.60 5.40
C ILE A 872 -25.51 -59.09 4.97
N LEU A 873 -25.65 -60.38 4.61
CA LEU A 873 -26.93 -60.99 4.21
C LEU A 873 -28.02 -60.92 5.30
N LYS A 874 -27.64 -60.86 6.57
CA LYS A 874 -28.62 -60.76 7.67
C LYS A 874 -29.35 -59.41 7.71
N PHE A 875 -28.87 -58.43 6.96
CA PHE A 875 -29.45 -57.10 6.83
C PHE A 875 -30.31 -56.93 5.57
N GLU A 876 -30.56 -57.99 4.79
CA GLU A 876 -31.32 -57.97 3.53
C GLU A 876 -32.71 -57.31 3.66
N LYS A 877 -33.39 -57.48 4.79
CA LYS A 877 -34.71 -56.87 5.06
C LYS A 877 -34.69 -55.33 5.04
N TYR A 878 -33.52 -54.72 5.20
CA TYR A 878 -33.36 -53.26 5.31
C TYR A 878 -32.81 -52.60 4.04
N ILE A 879 -32.67 -53.38 2.95
CA ILE A 879 -32.17 -52.91 1.66
C ILE A 879 -32.91 -51.66 1.15
N GLU A 880 -34.23 -51.57 1.36
CA GLU A 880 -35.04 -50.43 0.90
C GLU A 880 -34.66 -49.09 1.53
N TYR A 881 -33.88 -49.11 2.62
CA TYR A 881 -33.46 -47.90 3.35
C TYR A 881 -32.03 -47.44 3.01
N ASN A 882 -31.23 -48.24 2.29
CA ASN A 882 -29.84 -47.87 1.97
C ASN A 882 -29.41 -48.47 0.63
N ASP A 883 -29.22 -47.61 -0.37
CA ASP A 883 -28.88 -48.04 -1.74
C ASP A 883 -27.51 -48.74 -1.83
N VAL A 884 -26.56 -48.40 -0.94
CA VAL A 884 -25.26 -49.09 -0.90
C VAL A 884 -25.44 -50.54 -0.41
N LEU A 885 -26.28 -50.75 0.59
CA LEU A 885 -26.63 -52.10 1.06
C LEU A 885 -27.36 -52.91 -0.02
N GLU A 886 -28.29 -52.28 -0.74
CA GLU A 886 -28.98 -52.89 -1.89
C GLU A 886 -27.98 -53.41 -2.91
N PHE A 887 -27.00 -52.58 -3.27
CA PHE A 887 -25.98 -52.93 -4.24
C PHE A 887 -25.05 -54.05 -3.75
N ILE A 888 -24.62 -54.03 -2.49
CA ILE A 888 -23.75 -55.08 -1.95
C ILE A 888 -24.45 -56.46 -1.99
N ILE A 889 -25.74 -56.52 -1.63
CA ILE A 889 -26.49 -57.77 -1.54
C ILE A 889 -26.99 -58.22 -2.93
N ASN A 890 -27.49 -57.29 -3.75
CA ASN A 890 -28.15 -57.57 -5.03
C ASN A 890 -27.56 -56.77 -6.21
N PRO A 891 -26.24 -56.85 -6.50
CA PRO A 891 -25.60 -56.02 -7.53
C PRO A 891 -26.13 -56.31 -8.96
N SER A 892 -26.72 -57.49 -9.18
CA SER A 892 -27.25 -57.88 -10.49
C SER A 892 -28.55 -57.17 -10.85
N LYS A 893 -29.36 -56.80 -9.85
CA LYS A 893 -30.69 -56.19 -9.98
C LYS A 893 -30.73 -54.72 -9.54
N PHE A 894 -29.61 -54.19 -9.04
CA PHE A 894 -29.48 -52.82 -8.58
C PHE A 894 -29.65 -51.80 -9.71
N ASP A 895 -30.33 -50.69 -9.42
CA ASP A 895 -30.40 -49.53 -10.31
C ASP A 895 -29.16 -48.64 -10.12
N TYR A 896 -28.24 -48.72 -11.07
CA TYR A 896 -26.97 -48.00 -11.03
C TYR A 896 -27.12 -46.47 -11.17
N GLU A 897 -28.29 -45.95 -11.55
CA GLU A 897 -28.56 -44.51 -11.52
C GLU A 897 -28.63 -43.95 -10.10
N LYS A 898 -28.90 -44.79 -9.08
CA LYS A 898 -28.92 -44.41 -7.66
C LYS A 898 -27.54 -44.14 -7.05
N ILE A 899 -26.45 -44.47 -7.75
CA ILE A 899 -25.09 -44.23 -7.23
C ILE A 899 -24.87 -42.72 -7.04
N ALA A 900 -24.65 -42.33 -5.78
CA ALA A 900 -24.45 -40.96 -5.34
C ALA A 900 -22.96 -40.74 -5.00
N LEU A 901 -22.28 -39.90 -5.79
CA LEU A 901 -20.82 -39.71 -5.69
C LEU A 901 -20.40 -38.91 -4.46
N ASP A 902 -21.32 -38.13 -3.90
CA ASP A 902 -21.16 -37.34 -2.67
C ASP A 902 -21.36 -38.17 -1.39
N ASN A 903 -21.81 -39.43 -1.51
CA ASN A 903 -21.97 -40.32 -0.37
C ASN A 903 -20.65 -41.07 -0.04
N TYR A 904 -20.24 -40.98 1.22
CA TYR A 904 -19.00 -41.59 1.73
C TYR A 904 -18.90 -43.11 1.53
N ASN A 905 -20.00 -43.85 1.65
CA ASN A 905 -20.00 -45.31 1.51
C ASN A 905 -19.90 -45.77 0.06
N TRP A 906 -20.44 -45.00 -0.90
CA TRP A 906 -20.20 -45.24 -2.31
C TRP A 906 -18.70 -45.10 -2.66
N MET A 907 -18.02 -44.10 -2.09
CA MET A 907 -16.57 -43.96 -2.24
C MET A 907 -15.80 -45.13 -1.62
N ASN A 908 -16.18 -45.61 -0.44
CA ASN A 908 -15.56 -46.80 0.16
C ASN A 908 -15.78 -48.07 -0.66
N ILE A 909 -16.96 -48.23 -1.26
CA ILE A 909 -17.27 -49.35 -2.15
C ILE A 909 -16.39 -49.30 -3.40
N MET A 910 -16.21 -48.13 -4.00
CA MET A 910 -15.34 -47.94 -5.16
C MET A 910 -13.84 -48.12 -4.85
N ARG A 911 -13.44 -48.17 -3.58
CA ARG A 911 -12.07 -48.56 -3.18
C ARG A 911 -11.88 -50.08 -3.13
N ASN A 912 -12.96 -50.86 -3.04
CA ASN A 912 -12.89 -52.31 -3.04
C ASN A 912 -12.94 -52.82 -4.49
N GLU A 913 -11.88 -53.53 -4.90
CA GLU A 913 -11.71 -53.96 -6.30
C GLU A 913 -12.88 -54.81 -6.81
N GLU A 914 -13.40 -55.73 -6.00
CA GLU A 914 -14.50 -56.64 -6.40
C GLU A 914 -15.78 -55.88 -6.75
N TYR A 915 -16.10 -54.84 -5.97
CA TYR A 915 -17.30 -54.04 -6.20
C TYR A 915 -17.09 -52.97 -7.26
N LEU A 916 -15.89 -52.38 -7.33
CA LEU A 916 -15.53 -51.45 -8.39
C LEU A 916 -15.64 -52.10 -9.77
N GLU A 917 -15.17 -53.34 -9.93
CA GLU A 917 -15.31 -54.09 -11.18
C GLU A 917 -16.78 -54.24 -11.60
N LYS A 918 -17.68 -54.56 -10.66
CA LYS A 918 -19.12 -54.65 -10.93
C LYS A 918 -19.73 -53.32 -11.38
N ILE A 919 -19.29 -52.20 -10.79
CA ILE A 919 -19.73 -50.85 -11.17
C ILE A 919 -19.20 -50.47 -12.57
N ILE A 920 -17.94 -50.79 -12.86
CA ILE A 920 -17.35 -50.53 -14.17
C ILE A 920 -18.08 -51.35 -15.25
N ASP A 921 -18.31 -52.64 -15.01
CA ASP A 921 -18.97 -53.53 -15.98
C ASP A 921 -20.38 -53.05 -16.35
N LYS A 922 -21.18 -52.62 -15.37
CA LYS A 922 -22.60 -52.29 -15.60
C LYS A 922 -22.91 -50.80 -15.74
N ALA A 923 -22.05 -49.90 -15.28
CA ALA A 923 -22.37 -48.47 -15.15
C ALA A 923 -21.21 -47.50 -15.48
N LYS A 924 -20.14 -47.96 -16.16
CA LYS A 924 -19.00 -47.09 -16.54
C LYS A 924 -19.44 -45.78 -17.19
N CYS A 925 -20.36 -45.83 -18.15
CA CYS A 925 -20.81 -44.64 -18.89
C CYS A 925 -21.58 -43.64 -18.00
N THR A 926 -22.51 -44.13 -17.16
CA THR A 926 -23.29 -43.29 -16.23
C THR A 926 -22.38 -42.62 -15.19
N ILE A 927 -21.49 -43.39 -14.57
CA ILE A 927 -20.58 -42.87 -13.53
C ILE A 927 -19.54 -41.92 -14.12
N SER A 928 -18.97 -42.23 -15.29
CA SER A 928 -18.05 -41.34 -16.01
C SER A 928 -18.68 -39.98 -16.28
N LYS A 929 -19.96 -39.94 -16.71
CA LYS A 929 -20.71 -38.68 -16.91
C LYS A 929 -20.89 -37.89 -15.62
N LYS A 930 -21.29 -38.54 -14.52
CA LYS A 930 -21.48 -37.88 -13.22
C LYS A 930 -20.17 -37.31 -12.66
N LEU A 931 -19.09 -38.08 -12.72
CA LEU A 931 -17.76 -37.64 -12.29
C LEU A 931 -17.24 -36.48 -13.14
N LYS A 932 -17.35 -36.58 -14.46
CA LYS A 932 -16.97 -35.50 -15.38
C LYS A 932 -17.76 -34.22 -15.11
N TYR A 933 -19.07 -34.33 -14.90
CA TYR A 933 -19.90 -33.18 -14.51
C TYR A 933 -19.41 -32.53 -13.22
N ASN A 934 -19.09 -33.30 -12.18
CA ASN A 934 -18.57 -32.75 -10.93
C ASN A 934 -17.20 -32.06 -11.13
N ILE A 935 -16.32 -32.63 -11.96
CA ILE A 935 -14.99 -32.06 -12.28
C ILE A 935 -15.15 -30.74 -13.06
N ASP A 936 -15.92 -30.77 -14.16
CA ASP A 936 -16.11 -29.62 -15.04
C ASP A 936 -16.75 -28.42 -14.31
N ASN A 937 -17.55 -28.67 -13.28
CA ASN A 937 -18.19 -27.63 -12.46
C ASN A 937 -17.46 -27.31 -11.14
N GLY A 938 -16.31 -27.95 -10.86
CA GLY A 938 -15.52 -27.70 -9.65
C GLY A 938 -16.12 -28.25 -8.35
N PHE A 939 -17.09 -29.17 -8.44
CA PHE A 939 -17.68 -29.85 -7.29
C PHE A 939 -16.89 -31.10 -6.84
N ALA A 940 -15.98 -31.59 -7.69
CA ALA A 940 -15.22 -32.80 -7.41
C ALA A 940 -14.10 -32.59 -6.38
N ASP A 941 -13.97 -33.52 -5.43
CA ASP A 941 -12.80 -33.60 -4.56
C ASP A 941 -11.62 -34.32 -5.25
N GLU A 942 -10.46 -34.33 -4.59
CA GLU A 942 -9.24 -34.97 -5.12
C GLU A 942 -9.43 -36.47 -5.38
N GLU A 943 -10.25 -37.14 -4.57
CA GLU A 943 -10.47 -38.57 -4.66
C GLU A 943 -11.39 -38.93 -5.85
N GLN A 944 -12.49 -38.21 -6.04
CA GLN A 944 -13.37 -38.31 -7.19
C GLN A 944 -12.60 -38.03 -8.49
N THR A 945 -11.74 -37.00 -8.48
CA THR A 945 -10.87 -36.66 -9.60
C THR A 945 -9.93 -37.83 -9.93
N ARG A 946 -9.27 -38.40 -8.92
CA ARG A 946 -8.40 -39.57 -9.10
C ARG A 946 -9.15 -40.79 -9.62
N LEU A 947 -10.35 -41.05 -9.11
CA LEU A 947 -11.17 -42.20 -9.51
C LEU A 947 -11.58 -42.09 -10.99
N TYR A 948 -11.98 -40.89 -11.43
CA TYR A 948 -12.34 -40.61 -12.82
C TYR A 948 -11.19 -40.95 -13.77
N TYR A 949 -10.03 -40.30 -13.58
CA TYR A 949 -8.87 -40.45 -14.46
C TYR A 949 -8.27 -41.87 -14.44
N LYS A 950 -8.43 -42.61 -13.34
CA LYS A 950 -7.83 -43.94 -13.20
C LYS A 950 -8.71 -45.06 -13.77
N TYR A 951 -10.03 -44.95 -13.69
CA TYR A 951 -10.94 -46.08 -13.96
C TYR A 951 -12.09 -45.77 -14.93
N PHE A 952 -12.46 -44.49 -15.10
CA PHE A 952 -13.67 -44.08 -15.83
C PHE A 952 -13.43 -43.18 -17.05
N GLU A 953 -12.23 -42.63 -17.20
CA GLU A 953 -11.64 -42.20 -18.48
C GLU A 953 -11.01 -43.41 -19.18
#